data_AF-A0A2E7L4Z3-F1
#
_entry.id   AF-A0A2E7L4Z3-F1
#
_cell.length_a   1.000
_cell.length_b   1.000
_cell.length_c   1.000
_cell.angle_alpha   90.00
_cell.angle_beta   90.00
_cell.angle_gamma   90.00
#
_symmetry.space_group_name_H-M   'P 1'
#
loop_
_entity.id
_entity.type
_entity.pdbx_description
1 polymer ?
#
loop_
_entity_poly.entity_id
_entity_poly.type
_entity_poly.pdbx_seq_one_letter_code
_entity_poly.pdbx_strand_id
1 'polypeptide(L)'
;MAVRTMAALAFVVMGLSVGAVAADPPQRVPRTVFNDDAQVLREAPGENPAPFIKAWLDRESAAVPFSTFVFLASTPDICFYNTKAGEEYGARRKKDDYLYVRAMRALKRQGTDALRLVTEHMQAKGKEVLAAIRMSDTHHRRLNVYDELCPQFAIDHPEYVIKQPDGRTNETALDYSIEAVRDHRMGIMAEIIHDYPVDGLELNFVRWAKHFPRDQGRQKAPVMTRYVERIRKMMDSAGRTRKNGKRLTLGVRVPESLHACWLAGVDIETWVKRGWIDFVVVSTWNNTDPQLRVDEFAKFTRPAGVDTIVTMGNMIGAMTAGPPVPVDRGVAKSGKHAAGYVSMLLNTEEARGAAANFYTYGADSISFWNVGIHFGREVTATPQQRRRIEEWTHAVGSPERVWEGTRTYRFLPMGKGISSRKPPVRNYPWYDEGASPLGHKNSPTLLFSADNTGKRLILPFRMADGRHGESLTGRMTFWIYHLEENDKLAIDINGKPIAERHLKRFPAGSRRSGLPGTRFELKLENCPPLRGDNQLGVVLKTKAVRAHVPFLEELEVTVAADRKRTTAGPQGVKIYIAVDSEGPTGVNEYWARNLKPGDPKARRYRELMTDDVNAAVAGSFAAGATEVYVKDDGFRDKNLIADRLDPRAVLLPGGGGLLHGLDDTFQGVMLVGLHAMEGAADGVLAHTWSSGRRRRYWFNEREGGEVAAYAIVAGHDHRVPIIMVTGCSGVCRETRELLGPAVVGVSVKRRLQDGSVELDSPETTRRTIAAGARHALTQITQYRPYQVKFPLRVRLQLKNREVTDGYEKWRHANKPDWPGKRAGPNTLEAILKTTKHIIL
;
A
#
# COMPACT_ATOMS: atom_id res chain seq x y z
N MET A 1 24.40 -85.52 22.44
CA MET A 1 25.23 -85.22 21.25
C MET A 1 24.66 -83.98 20.55
N ALA A 2 25.48 -82.92 20.38
CA ALA A 2 25.44 -81.73 19.48
C ALA A 2 24.08 -81.01 19.22
N VAL A 3 23.80 -79.74 19.60
CA VAL A 3 24.39 -78.38 19.39
C VAL A 3 24.12 -77.73 18.01
N ARG A 4 23.27 -76.66 17.96
CA ARG A 4 23.56 -75.29 17.43
C ARG A 4 22.37 -74.29 17.49
N THR A 5 22.59 -73.19 18.24
CA THR A 5 22.16 -71.75 18.18
C THR A 5 21.00 -71.27 17.27
N MET A 6 19.96 -70.54 17.74
CA MET A 6 19.80 -69.19 18.36
C MET A 6 19.73 -67.98 17.37
N ALA A 7 18.55 -67.37 17.25
CA ALA A 7 18.32 -65.93 17.02
C ALA A 7 16.85 -65.57 17.36
N ALA A 8 16.64 -64.69 18.35
CA ALA A 8 15.35 -64.09 18.67
C ALA A 8 15.56 -62.59 18.86
N LEU A 9 14.83 -61.78 18.08
CA LEU A 9 14.85 -60.31 18.15
C LEU A 9 13.57 -59.84 18.87
N ALA A 10 13.74 -59.23 20.05
CA ALA A 10 12.67 -58.60 20.80
C ALA A 10 12.51 -57.12 20.41
N PHE A 11 11.25 -56.70 20.29
CA PHE A 11 10.81 -55.33 20.01
C PHE A 11 11.26 -54.34 21.11
N VAL A 12 11.91 -53.25 20.72
CA VAL A 12 12.16 -52.08 21.58
C VAL A 12 11.22 -50.95 21.18
N VAL A 13 10.53 -50.42 22.18
CA VAL A 13 9.66 -49.24 22.13
C VAL A 13 10.48 -48.01 21.74
N MET A 14 10.16 -47.38 20.60
CA MET A 14 10.62 -46.03 20.26
C MET A 14 9.50 -45.04 20.54
N GLY A 15 9.76 -44.07 21.42
CA GLY A 15 8.85 -42.98 21.76
C GLY A 15 8.48 -42.17 20.52
N LEU A 16 7.18 -41.97 20.33
CA LEU A 16 6.64 -41.01 19.37
C LEU A 16 6.96 -39.60 19.87
N SER A 17 7.89 -38.94 19.17
CA SER A 17 8.06 -37.49 19.26
C SER A 17 6.75 -36.83 18.85
N VAL A 18 6.19 -36.03 19.76
CA VAL A 18 5.10 -35.11 19.47
C VAL A 18 5.55 -34.22 18.33
N GLY A 19 4.96 -34.41 17.14
CA GLY A 19 5.21 -33.57 15.98
C GLY A 19 4.87 -32.13 16.33
N ALA A 20 5.88 -31.28 16.34
CA ALA A 20 5.71 -29.84 16.46
C ALA A 20 4.70 -29.38 15.40
N VAL A 21 3.59 -28.81 15.85
CA VAL A 21 2.66 -28.07 15.00
C VAL A 21 3.50 -27.08 14.20
N ALA A 22 3.53 -27.24 12.87
CA ALA A 22 4.24 -26.32 12.00
C ALA A 22 3.67 -24.92 12.28
N ALA A 23 4.50 -24.06 12.86
CA ALA A 23 4.16 -22.67 13.13
C ALA A 23 3.59 -22.03 11.86
N ASP A 24 2.56 -21.20 12.02
CA ASP A 24 2.10 -20.35 10.92
C ASP A 24 3.31 -19.66 10.27
N PRO A 25 3.36 -19.58 8.92
CA PRO A 25 4.42 -18.83 8.26
C PRO A 25 4.43 -17.42 8.87
N PRO A 26 5.60 -16.93 9.31
CA PRO A 26 5.69 -15.68 10.04
C PRO A 26 4.99 -14.58 9.24
N GLN A 27 4.13 -13.82 9.92
CA GLN A 27 3.51 -12.63 9.36
C GLN A 27 4.62 -11.79 8.73
N ARG A 28 4.55 -11.60 7.40
CA ARG A 28 5.58 -10.87 6.66
C ARG A 28 5.68 -9.46 7.25
N VAL A 29 6.84 -9.15 7.84
CA VAL A 29 7.18 -7.80 8.31
C VAL A 29 7.75 -7.03 7.13
N PRO A 30 7.09 -5.95 6.64
CA PRO A 30 7.62 -5.14 5.57
C PRO A 30 8.99 -4.54 5.93
N ARG A 31 9.89 -4.45 4.96
CA ARG A 31 11.19 -3.79 5.16
C ARG A 31 11.01 -2.31 5.40
N THR A 32 11.67 -1.75 6.40
CA THR A 32 11.87 -0.29 6.51
C THR A 32 13.30 0.02 6.11
N VAL A 33 13.48 0.91 5.15
CA VAL A 33 14.77 1.13 4.47
C VAL A 33 15.42 2.42 4.96
N PHE A 34 16.71 2.37 5.26
CA PHE A 34 17.53 3.56 5.46
C PHE A 34 18.58 3.64 4.35
N ASN A 35 18.53 4.70 3.53
CA ASN A 35 19.49 4.92 2.45
C ASN A 35 20.57 5.92 2.89
N ASP A 36 21.82 5.46 2.93
CA ASP A 36 23.01 6.28 3.21
C ASP A 36 23.76 6.59 1.90
N ASP A 37 23.97 7.88 1.66
CA ASP A 37 24.70 8.43 0.50
C ASP A 37 26.24 8.34 0.70
N ALA A 38 26.71 7.36 1.47
CA ALA A 38 28.09 7.26 1.98
C ALA A 38 28.49 8.48 2.84
N GLN A 39 27.52 9.15 3.49
CA GLN A 39 27.74 10.38 4.25
C GLN A 39 28.73 10.16 5.39
N VAL A 40 28.73 8.96 5.98
CA VAL A 40 29.67 8.58 7.04
C VAL A 40 31.14 8.75 6.62
N LEU A 41 31.48 8.46 5.36
CA LEU A 41 32.85 8.57 4.85
C LEU A 41 33.32 10.02 4.76
N ARG A 42 32.41 10.95 4.45
CA ARG A 42 32.71 12.38 4.39
C ARG A 42 33.18 12.94 5.73
N GLU A 43 32.74 12.33 6.82
CA GLU A 43 33.00 12.78 8.19
C GLU A 43 34.07 11.97 8.90
N ALA A 44 34.30 10.73 8.46
CA ALA A 44 35.29 9.86 9.04
C ALA A 44 36.71 10.47 8.97
N PRO A 45 37.53 10.28 10.02
CA PRO A 45 38.90 10.76 10.05
C PRO A 45 39.79 10.01 9.04
N GLY A 46 40.91 10.64 8.65
CA GLY A 46 41.92 10.00 7.79
C GLY A 46 42.85 9.03 8.53
N GLU A 47 42.75 8.98 9.85
CA GLU A 47 43.48 8.05 10.71
C GLU A 47 42.46 7.24 11.51
N ASN A 48 42.62 5.91 11.50
CA ASN A 48 41.76 4.98 12.20
C ASN A 48 40.24 5.26 12.08
N PRO A 49 39.66 5.29 10.86
CA PRO A 49 38.24 5.64 10.65
C PRO A 49 37.24 4.61 11.19
N ALA A 50 37.64 3.35 11.36
CA ALA A 50 36.70 2.27 11.65
C ALA A 50 35.88 2.46 12.94
N PRO A 51 36.46 2.83 14.10
CA PRO A 51 35.69 3.12 15.31
C PRO A 51 34.68 4.26 15.11
N PHE A 52 35.06 5.32 14.37
CA PHE A 52 34.15 6.42 14.07
C PHE A 52 32.96 5.96 13.22
N ILE A 53 33.21 5.19 12.16
CA ILE A 53 32.15 4.67 11.28
C ILE A 53 31.18 3.80 12.08
N LYS A 54 31.70 2.89 12.91
CA LYS A 54 30.87 2.03 13.78
C LYS A 54 30.01 2.86 14.75
N ALA A 55 30.60 3.84 15.42
CA ALA A 55 29.86 4.71 16.33
C ALA A 55 28.81 5.58 15.62
N TRP A 56 29.10 6.01 14.39
CA TRP A 56 28.14 6.75 13.56
C TRP A 56 26.94 5.87 13.20
N LEU A 57 27.18 4.64 12.73
CA LEU A 57 26.13 3.67 12.39
C LEU A 57 25.26 3.31 13.61
N ASP A 58 25.88 3.17 14.78
CA ASP A 58 25.17 2.87 16.03
C ASP A 58 24.19 3.97 16.41
N ARG A 59 24.61 5.22 16.24
CA ARG A 59 23.77 6.38 16.50
C ARG A 59 22.59 6.46 15.51
N GLU A 60 22.82 6.24 14.22
CA GLU A 60 21.75 6.20 13.22
C GLU A 60 20.74 5.09 13.52
N SER A 61 21.24 3.88 13.78
CA SER A 61 20.38 2.73 14.07
C SER A 61 19.60 2.86 15.37
N ALA A 62 20.06 3.69 16.31
CA ALA A 62 19.32 4.01 17.53
C ALA A 62 18.24 5.06 17.30
N ALA A 63 18.49 6.04 16.42
CA ALA A 63 17.60 7.19 16.22
C ALA A 63 16.54 6.99 15.13
N VAL A 64 16.75 6.06 14.18
CA VAL A 64 15.84 5.84 13.05
C VAL A 64 15.42 4.37 13.00
N PRO A 65 14.12 4.06 13.03
CA PRO A 65 13.64 2.68 13.03
C PRO A 65 13.68 2.08 11.62
N PHE A 66 14.73 1.31 11.29
CA PHE A 66 14.83 0.59 10.01
C PHE A 66 15.27 -0.87 10.19
N SER A 67 14.92 -1.72 9.22
CA SER A 67 15.34 -3.13 9.13
C SER A 67 16.47 -3.35 8.12
N THR A 68 16.49 -2.51 7.07
CA THR A 68 17.39 -2.66 5.92
C THR A 68 18.21 -1.40 5.76
N PHE A 69 19.53 -1.52 5.85
CA PHE A 69 20.49 -0.45 5.60
C PHE A 69 21.00 -0.55 4.16
N VAL A 70 20.85 0.53 3.39
CA VAL A 70 21.27 0.60 2.00
C VAL A 70 22.43 1.58 1.91
N PHE A 71 23.63 1.03 1.74
CA PHE A 71 24.86 1.81 1.68
C PHE A 71 25.24 2.10 0.23
N LEU A 72 25.49 3.36 -0.12
CA LEU A 72 25.98 3.75 -1.45
C LEU A 72 27.33 3.08 -1.75
N ALA A 73 27.29 1.97 -2.48
CA ALA A 73 28.48 1.24 -2.91
C ALA A 73 29.08 1.89 -4.16
N SER A 74 28.23 2.35 -5.07
CA SER A 74 28.68 3.03 -6.27
C SER A 74 27.68 4.05 -6.79
N THR A 75 28.21 5.10 -7.42
CA THR A 75 27.54 5.75 -8.54
C THR A 75 27.50 4.76 -9.73
N PRO A 76 27.21 5.13 -10.98
CA PRO A 76 27.18 4.09 -12.02
C PRO A 76 28.52 3.37 -12.17
N ASP A 77 29.62 4.12 -12.05
CA ASP A 77 30.96 3.59 -12.36
C ASP A 77 32.01 3.97 -11.28
N ILE A 78 31.79 5.05 -10.52
CA ILE A 78 32.64 5.42 -9.35
C ILE A 78 32.18 4.68 -8.09
N CYS A 79 33.10 3.97 -7.44
CA CYS A 79 32.88 3.09 -6.29
C CYS A 79 33.43 3.66 -4.97
N PHE A 80 32.70 3.44 -3.88
CA PHE A 80 33.06 3.83 -2.51
C PHE A 80 33.66 2.67 -1.70
N TYR A 81 34.11 1.63 -2.40
CA TYR A 81 34.77 0.44 -1.87
C TYR A 81 36.01 0.12 -2.72
N ASN A 82 36.83 -0.84 -2.30
CA ASN A 82 38.04 -1.22 -3.01
C ASN A 82 37.71 -2.11 -4.23
N THR A 83 37.62 -1.51 -5.42
CA THR A 83 37.11 -2.16 -6.63
C THR A 83 38.21 -2.55 -7.62
N LYS A 84 37.99 -3.63 -8.37
CA LYS A 84 38.77 -4.12 -9.52
C LYS A 84 38.03 -3.89 -10.85
N ALA A 85 36.72 -3.69 -10.80
CA ALA A 85 35.85 -3.59 -11.97
C ALA A 85 35.46 -2.14 -12.33
N GLY A 86 35.26 -1.29 -11.31
CA GLY A 86 34.95 0.13 -11.46
C GLY A 86 36.14 1.03 -11.16
N GLU A 87 35.87 2.30 -10.90
CA GLU A 87 36.88 3.27 -10.47
C GLU A 87 36.66 3.67 -9.00
N GLU A 88 37.68 3.56 -8.16
CA GLU A 88 37.60 4.03 -6.77
C GLU A 88 37.39 5.56 -6.71
N TYR A 89 36.52 6.03 -5.82
CA TYR A 89 36.33 7.47 -5.62
C TYR A 89 37.64 8.16 -5.23
N GLY A 90 38.10 9.08 -6.07
CA GLY A 90 39.37 9.79 -5.89
C GLY A 90 40.62 8.98 -6.27
N ALA A 91 40.49 7.94 -7.10
CA ALA A 91 41.61 7.17 -7.64
C ALA A 91 42.66 8.07 -8.34
N ARG A 92 42.20 9.12 -9.02
CA ARG A 92 43.06 10.09 -9.73
C ARG A 92 43.72 11.11 -8.80
N ARG A 93 43.37 11.17 -7.51
CA ARG A 93 43.96 12.13 -6.57
C ARG A 93 45.31 11.69 -6.03
N LYS A 94 46.24 12.63 -5.91
CA LYS A 94 47.53 12.37 -5.26
C LYS A 94 47.52 12.55 -3.74
N LYS A 95 46.62 13.39 -3.20
CA LYS A 95 46.56 13.75 -1.78
C LYS A 95 45.37 13.10 -1.06
N ASP A 96 45.56 12.84 0.24
CA ASP A 96 44.55 12.30 1.17
C ASP A 96 43.71 13.42 1.84
N ASP A 97 43.67 14.62 1.28
CA ASP A 97 43.04 15.80 1.91
C ASP A 97 41.53 15.91 1.67
N TYR A 98 40.97 15.09 0.78
CA TYR A 98 39.57 15.16 0.39
C TYR A 98 38.65 14.31 1.28
N LEU A 99 37.43 14.82 1.52
CA LEU A 99 36.50 14.35 2.56
C LEU A 99 36.20 12.84 2.53
N TYR A 100 35.96 12.24 1.36
CA TYR A 100 35.70 10.80 1.23
C TYR A 100 37.00 9.98 1.13
N VAL A 101 38.00 10.53 0.45
CA VAL A 101 39.23 9.82 0.03
C VAL A 101 40.07 9.42 1.24
N ARG A 102 40.18 10.31 2.24
CA ARG A 102 41.02 10.07 3.43
C ARG A 102 40.63 8.82 4.19
N ALA A 103 39.33 8.62 4.40
CA ALA A 103 38.79 7.49 5.16
C ALA A 103 38.88 6.21 4.34
N MET A 104 38.55 6.28 3.05
CA MET A 104 38.66 5.12 2.13
C MET A 104 40.10 4.59 2.06
N ARG A 105 41.10 5.47 1.90
CA ARG A 105 42.52 5.06 1.86
C ARG A 105 43.00 4.52 3.19
N ALA A 106 42.56 5.11 4.30
CA ALA A 106 42.90 4.62 5.63
C ALA A 106 42.36 3.21 5.88
N LEU A 107 41.10 2.94 5.50
CA LEU A 107 40.53 1.58 5.57
C LEU A 107 41.31 0.61 4.67
N LYS A 108 41.65 1.02 3.44
CA LYS A 108 42.43 0.20 2.51
C LYS A 108 43.80 -0.17 3.08
N ARG A 109 44.50 0.76 3.73
CA ARG A 109 45.77 0.49 4.45
C ARG A 109 45.59 -0.48 5.62
N GLN A 110 44.39 -0.55 6.20
CA GLN A 110 44.02 -1.51 7.25
C GLN A 110 43.54 -2.87 6.69
N GLY A 111 43.59 -3.08 5.38
CA GLY A 111 43.16 -4.33 4.75
C GLY A 111 41.64 -4.51 4.69
N THR A 112 40.87 -3.42 4.77
CA THR A 112 39.40 -3.43 4.67
C THR A 112 38.89 -2.26 3.83
N ASP A 113 37.58 -2.12 3.68
CA ASP A 113 36.93 -0.96 3.05
C ASP A 113 35.58 -0.64 3.71
N ALA A 114 34.95 0.43 3.24
CA ALA A 114 33.71 0.93 3.80
C ALA A 114 32.55 -0.05 3.64
N LEU A 115 32.39 -0.67 2.47
CA LEU A 115 31.28 -1.57 2.18
C LEU A 115 31.35 -2.81 3.08
N ARG A 116 32.54 -3.41 3.21
CA ARG A 116 32.76 -4.54 4.12
C ARG A 116 32.50 -4.17 5.57
N LEU A 117 33.11 -3.07 6.03
CA LEU A 117 33.00 -2.61 7.42
C LEU A 117 31.54 -2.31 7.82
N VAL A 118 30.82 -1.58 6.98
CA VAL A 118 29.40 -1.25 7.20
C VAL A 118 28.55 -2.52 7.21
N THR A 119 28.79 -3.41 6.24
CA THR A 119 28.02 -4.67 6.13
C THR A 119 28.16 -5.53 7.36
N GLU A 120 29.39 -5.85 7.76
CA GLU A 120 29.66 -6.72 8.91
C GLU A 120 29.14 -6.11 10.21
N HIS A 121 29.30 -4.79 10.40
CA HIS A 121 28.85 -4.10 11.60
C HIS A 121 27.33 -4.06 11.73
N MET A 122 26.61 -3.78 10.63
CA MET A 122 25.14 -3.70 10.65
C MET A 122 24.49 -5.09 10.69
N GLN A 123 25.06 -6.08 10.02
CA GLN A 123 24.61 -7.48 10.11
C GLN A 123 24.78 -8.03 11.53
N ALA A 124 25.86 -7.67 12.24
CA ALA A 124 26.04 -8.02 13.66
C ALA A 124 24.93 -7.45 14.57
N LYS A 125 24.18 -6.44 14.10
CA LYS A 125 23.01 -5.86 14.77
C LYS A 125 21.67 -6.37 14.23
N GLY A 126 21.70 -7.43 13.43
CA GLY A 126 20.51 -8.04 12.84
C GLY A 126 19.86 -7.19 11.75
N LYS A 127 20.60 -6.29 11.10
CA LYS A 127 20.10 -5.48 9.98
C LYS A 127 20.48 -6.13 8.65
N GLU A 128 19.56 -6.12 7.69
CA GLU A 128 19.86 -6.44 6.29
C GLU A 128 20.71 -5.31 5.69
N VAL A 129 21.72 -5.64 4.88
CA VAL A 129 22.57 -4.64 4.22
C VAL A 129 22.58 -4.84 2.72
N LEU A 130 22.17 -3.83 1.97
CA LEU A 130 22.21 -3.84 0.51
C LEU A 130 23.22 -2.81 -0.01
N ALA A 131 23.95 -3.19 -1.05
CA ALA A 131 24.77 -2.24 -1.81
C ALA A 131 23.88 -1.43 -2.76
N ALA A 132 23.81 -0.12 -2.56
CA ALA A 132 23.13 0.80 -3.46
C ALA A 132 24.00 1.11 -4.68
N ILE A 133 23.39 0.99 -5.86
CA ILE A 133 23.97 1.35 -7.16
C ILE A 133 23.11 2.46 -7.76
N ARG A 134 23.68 3.66 -7.96
CA ARG A 134 22.98 4.72 -8.70
C ARG A 134 23.11 4.45 -10.19
N MET A 135 22.00 4.20 -10.87
CA MET A 135 22.02 3.66 -12.22
C MET A 135 22.46 4.67 -13.29
N SER A 136 22.35 5.98 -13.03
CA SER A 136 22.82 7.01 -13.95
C SER A 136 23.16 8.32 -13.23
N ASP A 137 23.97 8.27 -12.19
CA ASP A 137 24.44 9.47 -11.51
C ASP A 137 25.32 10.35 -12.43
N THR A 138 24.94 11.62 -12.58
CA THR A 138 25.66 12.65 -13.34
C THR A 138 25.82 13.92 -12.49
N HIS A 139 26.34 13.77 -11.26
CA HIS A 139 26.73 14.94 -10.46
C HIS A 139 27.79 15.78 -11.18
N HIS A 140 28.68 15.13 -11.94
CA HIS A 140 29.55 15.79 -12.90
C HIS A 140 28.71 16.40 -14.04
N ARG A 141 29.05 17.63 -14.46
CA ARG A 141 28.30 18.37 -15.49
C ARG A 141 28.97 18.37 -16.86
N ARG A 142 30.19 17.83 -16.93
CA ARG A 142 31.03 17.74 -18.13
C ARG A 142 31.89 16.50 -18.00
N LEU A 143 32.20 15.85 -19.11
CA LEU A 143 33.22 14.81 -19.15
C LEU A 143 34.60 15.46 -18.98
N ASN A 144 35.24 15.25 -17.83
CA ASN A 144 36.53 15.84 -17.52
C ASN A 144 37.26 15.08 -16.41
N VAL A 145 38.59 15.10 -16.44
CA VAL A 145 39.44 14.37 -15.49
C VAL A 145 39.57 15.02 -14.10
N TYR A 146 39.12 16.26 -13.95
CA TYR A 146 39.28 17.03 -12.70
C TYR A 146 38.13 16.83 -11.70
N ASP A 147 37.05 16.20 -12.14
CA ASP A 147 35.90 15.85 -11.31
C ASP A 147 35.98 14.38 -10.89
N GLU A 148 36.14 14.13 -9.58
CA GLU A 148 36.23 12.77 -9.03
C GLU A 148 34.92 11.97 -9.17
N LEU A 149 33.81 12.65 -9.48
CA LEU A 149 32.52 12.00 -9.78
C LEU A 149 32.31 11.76 -11.27
N CYS A 150 33.22 12.21 -12.13
CA CYS A 150 33.22 11.87 -13.56
C CYS A 150 34.00 10.58 -13.78
N PRO A 151 33.38 9.47 -14.18
CA PRO A 151 34.11 8.23 -14.35
C PRO A 151 35.02 8.24 -15.58
N GLN A 152 36.19 7.60 -15.46
CA GLN A 152 37.14 7.46 -16.56
C GLN A 152 36.50 6.75 -17.76
N PHE A 153 35.66 5.75 -17.51
CA PHE A 153 34.90 5.06 -18.56
C PHE A 153 34.07 6.02 -19.44
N ALA A 154 33.43 7.04 -18.86
CA ALA A 154 32.69 8.03 -19.64
C ALA A 154 33.60 9.03 -20.36
N ILE A 155 34.80 9.30 -19.84
CA ILE A 155 35.81 10.16 -20.46
C ILE A 155 36.42 9.47 -21.68
N ASP A 156 36.71 8.17 -21.56
CA ASP A 156 37.32 7.35 -22.62
C ASP A 156 36.31 7.02 -23.73
N HIS A 157 35.01 6.98 -23.39
CA HIS A 157 33.93 6.68 -24.31
C HIS A 157 32.87 7.80 -24.39
N PRO A 158 33.24 9.01 -24.86
CA PRO A 158 32.28 10.10 -25.03
C PRO A 158 31.19 9.75 -26.05
N GLU A 159 31.45 8.83 -26.98
CA GLU A 159 30.47 8.30 -27.93
C GLU A 159 29.34 7.50 -27.28
N TYR A 160 29.50 7.06 -26.02
CA TYR A 160 28.48 6.33 -25.27
C TYR A 160 27.49 7.23 -24.52
N VAL A 161 27.70 8.54 -24.52
CA VAL A 161 26.78 9.51 -23.89
C VAL A 161 25.46 9.58 -24.67
N ILE A 162 24.36 9.69 -23.94
CA ILE A 162 23.02 9.89 -24.50
C ILE A 162 23.00 11.13 -25.40
N LYS A 163 22.51 10.96 -26.63
CA LYS A 163 22.28 12.06 -27.57
C LYS A 163 20.82 12.51 -27.49
N GLN A 164 20.59 13.76 -27.09
CA GLN A 164 19.24 14.30 -26.96
C GLN A 164 18.68 14.72 -28.33
N PRO A 165 17.39 14.46 -28.61
CA PRO A 165 16.78 14.78 -29.91
C PRO A 165 16.68 16.29 -30.18
N ASP A 166 16.76 17.12 -29.13
CA ASP A 166 16.75 18.58 -29.24
C ASP A 166 18.13 19.18 -29.53
N GLY A 167 19.11 18.34 -29.90
CA GLY A 167 20.46 18.77 -30.27
C GLY A 167 21.34 19.23 -29.11
N ARG A 168 20.85 19.16 -27.86
CA ARG A 168 21.68 19.52 -26.70
C ARG A 168 22.86 18.56 -26.56
N THR A 169 24.06 19.13 -26.41
CA THR A 169 25.34 18.40 -26.34
C THR A 169 25.92 18.32 -24.92
N ASN A 170 25.23 18.88 -23.93
CA ASN A 170 25.72 18.98 -22.55
C ASN A 170 25.35 17.76 -21.67
N GLU A 171 24.82 16.70 -22.27
CA GLU A 171 24.51 15.45 -21.57
C GLU A 171 25.80 14.75 -21.15
N THR A 172 25.75 14.02 -20.04
CA THR A 172 26.88 13.19 -19.58
C THR A 172 26.44 11.80 -19.12
N ALA A 173 25.13 11.53 -19.05
CA ALA A 173 24.62 10.20 -18.77
C ALA A 173 24.92 9.25 -19.94
N LEU A 174 25.40 8.04 -19.62
CA LEU A 174 25.67 7.00 -20.61
C LEU A 174 24.40 6.28 -21.06
N ASP A 175 24.31 5.95 -22.34
CA ASP A 175 23.15 5.32 -22.97
C ASP A 175 23.14 3.81 -22.74
N TYR A 176 22.15 3.32 -22.00
CA TYR A 176 21.92 1.90 -21.76
C TYR A 176 21.53 1.12 -23.00
N SER A 177 21.29 1.76 -24.16
CA SER A 177 21.14 1.06 -25.45
C SER A 177 22.44 0.34 -25.83
N ILE A 178 23.58 0.86 -25.37
CA ILE A 178 24.91 0.36 -25.70
C ILE A 178 25.26 -0.79 -24.77
N GLU A 179 25.64 -1.93 -25.34
CA GLU A 179 25.94 -3.14 -24.58
C GLU A 179 27.13 -2.99 -23.65
N ALA A 180 28.21 -2.36 -24.13
CA ALA A 180 29.41 -2.09 -23.33
C ALA A 180 29.11 -1.31 -22.04
N VAL A 181 28.16 -0.35 -22.08
CA VAL A 181 27.72 0.40 -20.88
C VAL A 181 27.05 -0.52 -19.86
N ARG A 182 26.20 -1.45 -20.33
CA ARG A 182 25.53 -2.42 -19.46
C ARG A 182 26.51 -3.46 -18.91
N ASP A 183 27.43 -3.93 -19.72
CA ASP A 183 28.39 -4.96 -19.33
C ASP A 183 29.42 -4.44 -18.32
N HIS A 184 29.90 -3.19 -18.47
CA HIS A 184 30.77 -2.55 -17.48
C HIS A 184 30.11 -2.50 -16.10
N ARG A 185 28.86 -2.03 -16.04
CA ARG A 185 28.08 -1.93 -14.79
C ARG A 185 27.72 -3.30 -14.22
N MET A 186 27.49 -4.28 -15.07
CA MET A 186 27.30 -5.66 -14.66
C MET A 186 28.56 -6.21 -13.96
N GLY A 187 29.75 -5.86 -14.44
CA GLY A 187 31.03 -6.22 -13.82
C GLY A 187 31.17 -5.70 -12.39
N ILE A 188 30.81 -4.43 -12.15
CA ILE A 188 30.79 -3.81 -10.82
C ILE A 188 29.81 -4.54 -9.89
N MET A 189 28.59 -4.79 -10.35
CA MET A 189 27.59 -5.51 -9.55
C MET A 189 27.99 -6.96 -9.27
N ALA A 190 28.62 -7.64 -10.23
CA ALA A 190 29.12 -9.00 -10.05
C ALA A 190 30.24 -9.04 -9.01
N GLU A 191 31.18 -8.10 -9.05
CA GLU A 191 32.21 -7.96 -8.02
C GLU A 191 31.61 -7.81 -6.62
N ILE A 192 30.64 -6.91 -6.45
CA ILE A 192 29.96 -6.72 -5.16
C ILE A 192 29.32 -8.02 -4.69
N ILE A 193 28.57 -8.70 -5.56
CA ILE A 193 27.80 -9.88 -5.18
C ILE A 193 28.68 -11.10 -4.90
N HIS A 194 29.84 -11.22 -5.55
CA HIS A 194 30.76 -12.34 -5.36
C HIS A 194 31.75 -12.09 -4.21
N ASP A 195 32.27 -10.87 -4.06
CA ASP A 195 33.39 -10.60 -3.17
C ASP A 195 32.96 -10.02 -1.79
N TYR A 196 31.73 -9.51 -1.68
CA TYR A 196 31.23 -8.87 -0.45
C TYR A 196 30.09 -9.63 0.24
N PRO A 197 30.04 -9.59 1.60
CA PRO A 197 29.02 -10.29 2.38
C PRO A 197 27.65 -9.60 2.41
N VAL A 198 27.36 -8.68 1.48
CA VAL A 198 26.09 -7.95 1.39
C VAL A 198 24.91 -8.90 1.21
N ASP A 199 23.73 -8.55 1.73
CA ASP A 199 22.50 -9.33 1.57
C ASP A 199 21.88 -9.18 0.16
N GLY A 200 22.36 -8.21 -0.62
CA GLY A 200 21.95 -8.00 -2.00
C GLY A 200 22.21 -6.58 -2.52
N LEU A 201 21.39 -6.13 -3.47
CA LEU A 201 21.53 -4.86 -4.17
C LEU A 201 20.26 -4.00 -4.04
N GLU A 202 20.42 -2.68 -3.99
CA GLU A 202 19.36 -1.71 -4.35
C GLU A 202 19.76 -0.98 -5.64
N LEU A 203 18.98 -1.12 -6.70
CA LEU A 203 19.18 -0.37 -7.95
C LEU A 203 18.41 0.95 -7.89
N ASN A 204 19.13 2.07 -7.87
CA ASN A 204 18.54 3.41 -7.78
C ASN A 204 18.42 4.06 -9.16
N PHE A 205 17.24 3.95 -9.75
CA PHE A 205 16.90 4.55 -11.05
C PHE A 205 16.54 6.04 -10.95
N VAL A 206 16.40 6.60 -9.74
CA VAL A 206 16.03 8.02 -9.52
C VAL A 206 17.25 8.95 -9.55
N ARG A 207 18.45 8.39 -9.58
CA ARG A 207 19.72 9.12 -9.77
C ARG A 207 20.28 8.79 -11.16
N TRP A 208 19.95 9.54 -12.22
CA TRP A 208 18.99 10.66 -12.34
C TRP A 208 17.78 10.34 -13.24
N ALA A 209 17.37 9.08 -13.36
CA ALA A 209 16.31 8.64 -14.28
C ALA A 209 16.62 8.92 -15.76
N LYS A 210 17.91 8.87 -16.13
CA LYS A 210 18.43 9.05 -17.49
C LYS A 210 19.15 7.80 -17.97
N HIS A 211 18.45 6.90 -18.61
CA HIS A 211 19.07 5.66 -19.10
C HIS A 211 19.13 5.61 -20.64
N PHE A 212 18.28 6.39 -21.30
CA PHE A 212 18.10 6.46 -22.75
C PHE A 212 17.84 7.93 -23.14
N PRO A 213 17.88 8.28 -24.44
CA PRO A 213 17.30 9.54 -24.92
C PRO A 213 15.89 9.75 -24.34
N ARG A 214 15.60 10.98 -23.90
CA ARG A 214 14.43 11.28 -23.04
C ARG A 214 13.08 10.88 -23.65
N ASP A 215 12.99 10.89 -24.97
CA ASP A 215 11.81 10.56 -25.78
C ASP A 215 11.70 9.07 -26.11
N GLN A 216 12.76 8.30 -25.86
CA GLN A 216 12.85 6.87 -26.21
C GLN A 216 12.69 5.93 -25.02
N GLY A 217 12.60 6.42 -23.79
CA GLY A 217 12.54 5.58 -22.59
C GLY A 217 11.51 4.44 -22.69
N ARG A 218 10.28 4.76 -23.13
CA ARG A 218 9.22 3.75 -23.27
C ARG A 218 9.54 2.69 -24.32
N GLN A 219 10.06 3.09 -25.48
CA GLN A 219 10.47 2.18 -26.55
C GLN A 219 11.65 1.30 -26.13
N LYS A 220 12.54 1.84 -25.29
CA LYS A 220 13.79 1.18 -24.85
C LYS A 220 13.62 0.40 -23.54
N ALA A 221 12.47 0.47 -22.87
CA ALA A 221 12.19 -0.30 -21.67
C ALA A 221 12.49 -1.82 -21.79
N PRO A 222 12.25 -2.51 -22.93
CA PRO A 222 12.64 -3.91 -23.09
C PRO A 222 14.16 -4.16 -22.97
N VAL A 223 15.00 -3.18 -23.31
CA VAL A 223 16.46 -3.27 -23.13
C VAL A 223 16.81 -3.29 -21.64
N MET A 224 16.23 -2.36 -20.87
CA MET A 224 16.43 -2.30 -19.42
C MET A 224 15.85 -3.54 -18.72
N THR A 225 14.68 -4.03 -19.15
CA THR A 225 14.07 -5.24 -18.60
C THR A 225 14.94 -6.47 -18.77
N ARG A 226 15.54 -6.68 -19.96
CA ARG A 226 16.52 -7.77 -20.17
C ARG A 226 17.78 -7.59 -19.34
N TYR A 227 18.19 -6.35 -19.08
CA TYR A 227 19.33 -6.08 -18.22
C TYR A 227 19.04 -6.43 -16.75
N VAL A 228 17.87 -6.06 -16.22
CA VAL A 228 17.44 -6.46 -14.87
C VAL A 228 17.28 -7.98 -14.76
N GLU A 229 16.81 -8.65 -15.80
CA GLU A 229 16.79 -10.12 -15.85
C GLU A 229 18.21 -10.72 -15.71
N ARG A 230 19.20 -10.16 -16.43
CA ARG A 230 20.62 -10.59 -16.32
C ARG A 230 21.14 -10.39 -14.90
N ILE A 231 20.86 -9.25 -14.27
CA ILE A 231 21.24 -8.96 -12.87
C ILE A 231 20.62 -10.00 -11.93
N ARG A 232 19.31 -10.26 -12.05
CA ARG A 232 18.62 -11.25 -11.21
C ARG A 232 19.22 -12.65 -11.35
N LYS A 233 19.48 -13.09 -12.59
CA LYS A 233 20.10 -14.40 -12.86
C LYS A 233 21.48 -14.52 -12.22
N MET A 234 22.32 -13.48 -12.31
CA MET A 234 23.63 -13.45 -11.67
C MET A 234 23.50 -13.56 -10.14
N MET A 235 22.61 -12.76 -9.53
CA MET A 235 22.39 -12.79 -8.09
C MET A 235 21.83 -14.12 -7.59
N ASP A 236 20.92 -14.75 -8.34
CA ASP A 236 20.38 -16.07 -8.00
C ASP A 236 21.45 -17.16 -8.09
N SER A 237 22.33 -17.08 -9.09
CA SER A 237 23.47 -17.99 -9.22
C SER A 237 24.43 -17.84 -8.05
N ALA A 238 24.80 -16.61 -7.70
CA ALA A 238 25.69 -16.33 -6.58
C ALA A 238 25.07 -16.71 -5.22
N GLY A 239 23.78 -16.45 -5.02
CA GLY A 239 23.07 -16.82 -3.79
C GLY A 239 23.09 -18.32 -3.52
N ARG A 240 22.94 -19.14 -4.58
CA ARG A 240 23.01 -20.62 -4.48
C ARG A 240 24.38 -21.14 -4.04
N THR A 241 25.46 -20.41 -4.33
CA THR A 241 26.82 -20.81 -3.96
C THR A 241 27.25 -20.31 -2.59
N ARG A 242 26.48 -19.43 -1.95
CA ARG A 242 26.79 -18.93 -0.59
C ARG A 242 26.50 -20.01 0.45
N LYS A 243 27.28 -20.02 1.54
CA LYS A 243 27.16 -21.01 2.64
C LYS A 243 25.76 -21.14 3.24
N ASN A 244 24.95 -20.07 3.22
CA ASN A 244 23.60 -20.07 3.75
C ASN A 244 22.51 -20.39 2.70
N GLY A 245 22.88 -20.51 1.42
CA GLY A 245 21.96 -20.79 0.30
C GLY A 245 20.82 -19.79 0.11
N LYS A 246 20.86 -18.62 0.78
CA LYS A 246 19.75 -17.66 0.78
C LYS A 246 19.71 -16.91 -0.55
N ARG A 247 18.51 -16.70 -1.07
CA ARG A 247 18.28 -15.80 -2.21
C ARG A 247 18.65 -14.37 -1.79
N LEU A 248 19.50 -13.73 -2.60
CA LEU A 248 19.91 -12.35 -2.38
C LEU A 248 18.79 -11.37 -2.71
N THR A 249 18.61 -10.37 -1.86
CA THR A 249 17.57 -9.35 -1.98
C THR A 249 17.88 -8.41 -3.14
N LEU A 250 16.92 -8.19 -4.04
CA LEU A 250 17.00 -7.15 -5.06
C LEU A 250 15.90 -6.13 -4.84
N GLY A 251 16.30 -4.96 -4.32
CA GLY A 251 15.45 -3.78 -4.22
C GLY A 251 15.63 -2.86 -5.41
N VAL A 252 14.61 -2.08 -5.74
CA VAL A 252 14.72 -1.01 -6.74
C VAL A 252 14.07 0.28 -6.24
N ARG A 253 14.69 1.41 -6.55
CA ARG A 253 14.12 2.75 -6.34
C ARG A 253 13.76 3.35 -7.67
N VAL A 254 12.49 3.73 -7.83
CA VAL A 254 11.90 4.12 -9.11
C VAL A 254 11.23 5.50 -9.04
N PRO A 255 11.07 6.19 -10.19
CA PRO A 255 10.38 7.47 -10.25
C PRO A 255 8.97 7.47 -9.66
N GLU A 256 8.50 8.65 -9.30
CA GLU A 256 7.30 8.91 -8.48
C GLU A 256 5.93 8.56 -9.11
N SER A 257 5.89 8.10 -10.36
CA SER A 257 4.68 7.61 -11.03
C SER A 257 5.02 6.55 -12.06
N LEU A 258 4.06 5.70 -12.44
CA LEU A 258 4.27 4.73 -13.52
C LEU A 258 4.60 5.42 -14.85
N HIS A 259 3.98 6.58 -15.11
CA HIS A 259 4.31 7.39 -16.28
C HIS A 259 5.79 7.79 -16.30
N ALA A 260 6.32 8.33 -15.19
CA ALA A 260 7.73 8.69 -15.07
C ALA A 260 8.66 7.47 -15.14
N CYS A 261 8.24 6.31 -14.63
CA CYS A 261 8.98 5.05 -14.78
C CYS A 261 9.12 4.68 -16.27
N TRP A 262 8.02 4.70 -17.03
CA TRP A 262 8.06 4.43 -18.47
C TRP A 262 8.93 5.42 -19.25
N LEU A 263 8.86 6.72 -18.90
CA LEU A 263 9.73 7.73 -19.50
C LEU A 263 11.21 7.50 -19.20
N ALA A 264 11.54 6.89 -18.06
CA ALA A 264 12.89 6.50 -17.70
C ALA A 264 13.31 5.11 -18.24
N GLY A 265 12.44 4.42 -18.98
CA GLY A 265 12.67 3.05 -19.47
C GLY A 265 12.62 1.97 -18.40
N VAL A 266 11.87 2.20 -17.33
CA VAL A 266 11.71 1.30 -16.17
C VAL A 266 10.33 0.64 -16.24
N ASP A 267 10.28 -0.62 -16.67
CA ASP A 267 9.07 -1.44 -16.68
C ASP A 267 8.92 -2.23 -15.36
N ILE A 268 8.63 -1.48 -14.30
CA ILE A 268 8.59 -2.00 -12.93
C ILE A 268 7.54 -3.10 -12.74
N GLU A 269 6.42 -3.00 -13.45
CA GLU A 269 5.31 -3.96 -13.33
C GLU A 269 5.73 -5.34 -13.83
N THR A 270 6.46 -5.40 -14.96
CA THR A 270 7.02 -6.66 -15.46
C THR A 270 8.00 -7.28 -14.45
N TRP A 271 8.87 -6.49 -13.83
CA TRP A 271 9.88 -7.00 -12.90
C TRP A 271 9.24 -7.59 -11.64
N VAL A 272 8.17 -6.97 -11.15
CA VAL A 272 7.34 -7.51 -10.06
C VAL A 272 6.65 -8.80 -10.47
N LYS A 273 5.93 -8.82 -11.60
CA LYS A 273 5.20 -10.00 -12.08
C LYS A 273 6.10 -11.21 -12.31
N ARG A 274 7.36 -10.98 -12.67
CA ARG A 274 8.38 -12.02 -12.87
C ARG A 274 9.05 -12.49 -11.57
N GLY A 275 8.76 -11.86 -10.43
CA GLY A 275 9.38 -12.20 -9.14
C GLY A 275 10.87 -11.88 -9.07
N TRP A 276 11.33 -10.88 -9.83
CA TRP A 276 12.75 -10.53 -9.88
C TRP A 276 13.19 -9.65 -8.71
N ILE A 277 12.27 -8.85 -8.17
CA ILE A 277 12.56 -7.87 -7.11
C ILE A 277 11.76 -8.19 -5.85
N ASP A 278 12.31 -7.78 -4.71
CA ASP A 278 11.75 -8.06 -3.38
C ASP A 278 10.99 -6.87 -2.81
N PHE A 279 11.38 -5.65 -3.18
CA PHE A 279 10.68 -4.42 -2.85
C PHE A 279 10.88 -3.34 -3.92
N VAL A 280 9.91 -2.42 -3.97
CA VAL A 280 9.95 -1.20 -4.79
C VAL A 280 9.91 -0.01 -3.86
N VAL A 281 10.85 0.92 -4.03
CA VAL A 281 10.81 2.23 -3.39
C VAL A 281 10.32 3.27 -4.39
N VAL A 282 9.09 3.74 -4.22
CA VAL A 282 8.53 4.86 -4.98
C VAL A 282 9.16 6.15 -4.47
N SER A 283 9.79 6.91 -5.35
CA SER A 283 10.63 8.03 -4.93
C SER A 283 10.45 9.25 -5.82
N THR A 284 10.24 10.39 -5.16
CA THR A 284 10.53 11.71 -5.75
C THR A 284 12.04 11.89 -5.88
N TRP A 285 12.46 13.00 -6.48
CA TRP A 285 13.88 13.30 -6.64
C TRP A 285 14.61 13.62 -5.32
N ASN A 286 14.04 14.48 -4.46
CA ASN A 286 14.69 14.90 -3.21
C ASN A 286 13.75 15.65 -2.23
N ASN A 287 12.48 15.28 -2.19
CA ASN A 287 11.47 15.96 -1.38
C ASN A 287 10.34 15.01 -0.97
N THR A 288 9.53 15.40 0.00
CA THR A 288 8.38 14.59 0.43
C THR A 288 7.12 15.25 -0.12
N ASP A 289 6.53 14.62 -1.15
CA ASP A 289 5.22 15.03 -1.65
C ASP A 289 4.15 14.13 -1.01
N PRO A 290 3.22 14.66 -0.20
CA PRO A 290 2.15 13.84 0.37
C PRO A 290 1.21 13.26 -0.70
N GLN A 291 1.26 13.71 -1.95
CA GLN A 291 0.33 13.30 -3.02
C GLN A 291 0.84 12.17 -3.91
N LEU A 292 1.95 11.53 -3.56
CA LEU A 292 2.47 10.42 -4.36
C LEU A 292 1.41 9.35 -4.60
N ARG A 293 1.27 8.93 -5.85
CA ARG A 293 0.30 7.92 -6.28
C ARG A 293 0.80 6.50 -5.99
N VAL A 294 0.99 6.21 -4.71
CA VAL A 294 1.45 4.90 -4.21
C VAL A 294 0.49 3.78 -4.64
N ASP A 295 -0.79 4.11 -4.77
CA ASP A 295 -1.86 3.21 -5.21
C ASP A 295 -1.64 2.67 -6.63
N GLU A 296 -0.90 3.37 -7.50
CA GLU A 296 -0.52 2.83 -8.81
C GLU A 296 0.38 1.61 -8.69
N PHE A 297 1.32 1.63 -7.74
CA PHE A 297 2.30 0.57 -7.51
C PHE A 297 1.70 -0.57 -6.67
N ALA A 298 1.02 -0.20 -5.59
CA ALA A 298 0.40 -1.15 -4.64
C ALA A 298 -0.53 -2.17 -5.31
N LYS A 299 -1.18 -1.79 -6.42
CA LYS A 299 -2.06 -2.66 -7.22
C LYS A 299 -1.39 -3.95 -7.71
N PHE A 300 -0.09 -3.91 -8.02
CA PHE A 300 0.63 -5.08 -8.54
C PHE A 300 1.73 -5.61 -7.61
N THR A 301 2.28 -4.77 -6.73
CA THR A 301 3.29 -5.20 -5.74
C THR A 301 2.69 -6.06 -4.63
N ARG A 302 1.55 -5.65 -4.05
CA ARG A 302 0.93 -6.36 -2.93
C ARG A 302 0.49 -7.79 -3.28
N PRO A 303 -0.24 -8.03 -4.38
CA PRO A 303 -0.62 -9.40 -4.76
C PRO A 303 0.60 -10.28 -5.09
N ALA A 304 1.71 -9.67 -5.52
CA ALA A 304 2.95 -10.37 -5.84
C ALA A 304 3.85 -10.65 -4.63
N GLY A 305 3.48 -10.19 -3.44
CA GLY A 305 4.35 -10.31 -2.27
C GLY A 305 5.64 -9.48 -2.41
N VAL A 306 5.57 -8.31 -3.04
CA VAL A 306 6.68 -7.34 -3.14
C VAL A 306 6.36 -6.14 -2.25
N ASP A 307 7.30 -5.69 -1.41
CA ASP A 307 7.04 -4.58 -0.48
C ASP A 307 6.90 -3.27 -1.28
N THR A 308 5.85 -2.51 -1.01
CA THR A 308 5.61 -1.18 -1.60
C THR A 308 6.11 -0.13 -0.62
N ILE A 309 7.30 0.39 -0.85
CA ILE A 309 7.97 1.32 0.06
C ILE A 309 7.93 2.72 -0.55
N VAL A 310 7.79 3.76 0.27
CA VAL A 310 7.80 5.15 -0.21
C VAL A 310 8.97 5.91 0.38
N THR A 311 9.65 6.69 -0.46
CA THR A 311 10.74 7.55 0.02
C THR A 311 10.19 8.69 0.85
N MET A 312 10.74 8.87 2.04
CA MET A 312 10.55 10.07 2.85
C MET A 312 11.91 10.69 3.13
N GLY A 313 12.14 11.83 2.50
CA GLY A 313 13.36 12.61 2.68
C GLY A 313 13.31 13.48 3.93
N ASN A 314 14.38 14.20 4.23
CA ASN A 314 14.36 15.26 5.25
C ASN A 314 13.62 16.54 4.81
N MET A 315 13.37 16.70 3.51
CA MET A 315 12.78 17.87 2.86
C MET A 315 11.27 17.67 2.61
N ILE A 316 10.47 18.71 2.80
CA ILE A 316 9.08 18.80 2.30
C ILE A 316 8.92 19.88 1.22
N GLY A 317 9.94 20.73 1.06
CA GLY A 317 9.90 21.87 0.16
C GLY A 317 10.09 21.56 -1.33
N ALA A 318 9.70 22.53 -2.16
CA ALA A 318 9.99 22.59 -3.59
C ALA A 318 11.42 23.09 -3.88
N MET A 319 11.88 22.99 -5.14
CA MET A 319 13.21 23.45 -5.56
C MET A 319 13.37 24.97 -5.67
N THR A 320 12.32 25.74 -5.40
CA THR A 320 12.31 27.20 -5.61
C THR A 320 12.97 27.94 -4.45
N ALA A 321 13.83 28.91 -4.79
CA ALA A 321 14.35 29.91 -3.86
C ALA A 321 13.62 31.26 -4.09
N GLY A 322 13.56 32.10 -3.05
CA GLY A 322 12.86 33.37 -3.09
C GLY A 322 11.40 33.28 -2.59
N PRO A 323 10.62 34.36 -2.75
CA PRO A 323 9.24 34.43 -2.27
C PRO A 323 8.31 33.42 -2.97
N PRO A 324 7.33 32.85 -2.25
CA PRO A 324 7.06 33.03 -0.82
C PRO A 324 8.16 32.41 0.06
N VAL A 325 8.56 33.11 1.13
CA VAL A 325 9.58 32.62 2.08
C VAL A 325 8.92 32.32 3.43
N PRO A 326 8.63 31.04 3.74
CA PRO A 326 8.13 30.65 5.06
C PRO A 326 9.19 30.90 6.13
N VAL A 327 8.89 31.76 7.11
CA VAL A 327 9.79 32.06 8.24
C VAL A 327 9.35 31.41 9.55
N ASP A 328 8.13 30.88 9.60
CA ASP A 328 7.48 30.24 10.74
C ASP A 328 7.81 28.73 10.87
N ARG A 329 9.06 28.35 10.59
CA ARG A 329 9.50 26.94 10.48
C ARG A 329 10.30 26.43 11.68
N GLY A 330 10.84 27.31 12.53
CA GLY A 330 11.71 26.93 13.64
C GLY A 330 12.86 26.01 13.20
N VAL A 331 13.04 24.88 13.90
CA VAL A 331 14.08 23.87 13.62
C VAL A 331 13.86 23.10 12.31
N ALA A 332 12.67 23.20 11.70
CA ALA A 332 12.33 22.59 10.41
C ALA A 332 12.65 23.50 9.22
N LYS A 333 13.76 24.25 9.34
CA LYS A 333 14.36 25.10 8.30
C LYS A 333 15.83 24.73 8.11
N SER A 334 16.24 24.58 6.87
CA SER A 334 17.64 24.32 6.54
C SER A 334 18.45 25.62 6.54
N GLY A 335 19.55 25.65 7.29
CA GLY A 335 20.55 26.73 7.19
C GLY A 335 21.49 26.58 5.99
N LYS A 336 21.45 25.44 5.29
CA LYS A 336 22.31 25.14 4.12
C LYS A 336 21.72 25.66 2.81
N HIS A 337 20.40 25.75 2.72
CA HIS A 337 19.69 26.11 1.50
C HIS A 337 19.27 27.58 1.49
N ALA A 338 19.14 28.15 0.30
CA ALA A 338 18.62 29.51 0.12
C ALA A 338 17.20 29.65 0.69
N ALA A 339 16.84 30.86 1.13
CA ALA A 339 15.51 31.15 1.63
C ALA A 339 14.43 30.88 0.56
N GLY A 340 13.26 30.42 1.00
CA GLY A 340 12.15 29.96 0.14
C GLY A 340 11.79 28.51 0.43
N TYR A 341 10.99 27.90 -0.45
CA TYR A 341 10.55 26.52 -0.29
C TYR A 341 11.71 25.52 -0.25
N VAL A 342 12.81 25.77 -0.97
CA VAL A 342 14.01 24.90 -0.96
C VAL A 342 14.68 24.78 0.42
N SER A 343 14.30 25.60 1.40
CA SER A 343 14.78 25.49 2.79
C SER A 343 13.87 24.70 3.71
N MET A 344 12.69 24.25 3.26
CA MET A 344 11.71 23.58 4.11
C MET A 344 12.07 22.12 4.35
N LEU A 345 12.37 21.82 5.61
CA LEU A 345 12.55 20.46 6.12
C LEU A 345 11.25 19.97 6.79
N LEU A 346 11.05 18.66 6.92
CA LEU A 346 9.86 18.08 7.58
C LEU A 346 9.77 18.41 9.08
N ASN A 347 8.60 18.76 9.58
CA ASN A 347 8.30 18.57 11.00
C ASN A 347 7.49 17.27 11.23
N THR A 348 7.27 16.90 12.49
CA THR A 348 6.58 15.65 12.85
C THR A 348 5.15 15.59 12.32
N GLU A 349 4.40 16.69 12.37
CA GLU A 349 3.01 16.72 11.89
C GLU A 349 2.94 16.57 10.37
N GLU A 350 3.88 17.18 9.65
CA GLU A 350 4.02 17.09 8.20
C GLU A 350 4.43 15.69 7.75
N ALA A 351 5.36 15.07 8.48
CA ALA A 351 5.76 13.68 8.25
C ALA A 351 4.56 12.75 8.46
N ARG A 352 3.77 12.97 9.51
CA ARG A 352 2.52 12.23 9.77
C ARG A 352 1.49 12.43 8.66
N GLY A 353 1.26 13.65 8.18
CA GLY A 353 0.33 13.91 7.07
C GLY A 353 0.75 13.19 5.78
N ALA A 354 2.03 13.25 5.40
CA ALA A 354 2.54 12.53 4.25
C ALA A 354 2.45 11.01 4.43
N ALA A 355 2.87 10.48 5.58
CA ALA A 355 2.81 9.06 5.88
C ALA A 355 1.38 8.53 5.94
N ALA A 356 0.42 9.31 6.44
CA ALA A 356 -0.99 8.96 6.47
C ALA A 356 -1.50 8.69 5.05
N ASN A 357 -1.17 9.56 4.08
CA ASN A 357 -1.44 9.28 2.67
C ASN A 357 -0.75 8.02 2.19
N PHE A 358 0.57 7.89 2.42
CA PHE A 358 1.33 6.76 1.90
C PHE A 358 0.76 5.42 2.36
N TYR A 359 0.57 5.22 3.66
CA TYR A 359 0.03 3.97 4.21
C TYR A 359 -1.41 3.71 3.74
N THR A 360 -2.25 4.74 3.77
CA THR A 360 -3.66 4.66 3.35
C THR A 360 -3.82 4.22 1.90
N TYR A 361 -2.90 4.63 1.03
CA TYR A 361 -2.92 4.34 -0.40
C TYR A 361 -1.96 3.21 -0.81
N GLY A 362 -1.45 2.47 0.16
CA GLY A 362 -0.90 1.14 -0.07
C GLY A 362 0.60 0.98 0.11
N ALA A 363 1.27 1.98 0.69
CA ALA A 363 2.62 1.77 1.21
C ALA A 363 2.58 0.73 2.33
N ASP A 364 3.56 -0.16 2.34
CA ASP A 364 3.80 -1.12 3.40
C ASP A 364 4.79 -0.55 4.43
N SER A 365 5.65 0.40 4.03
CA SER A 365 6.65 1.05 4.89
C SER A 365 7.26 2.31 4.25
N ILE A 366 8.27 2.88 4.91
CA ILE A 366 9.00 4.08 4.48
C ILE A 366 10.48 3.76 4.21
N SER A 367 11.04 4.42 3.19
CA SER A 367 12.48 4.50 2.93
C SER A 367 12.98 5.88 3.33
N PHE A 368 13.75 5.96 4.40
CA PHE A 368 14.39 7.18 4.86
C PHE A 368 15.58 7.52 3.97
N TRP A 369 15.58 8.71 3.38
CA TRP A 369 16.65 9.19 2.50
C TRP A 369 17.12 10.59 2.88
N ASN A 370 18.41 10.87 2.75
CA ASN A 370 19.00 12.14 3.19
C ASN A 370 18.73 12.49 4.66
N VAL A 371 18.48 11.48 5.47
CA VAL A 371 18.28 11.62 6.92
C VAL A 371 19.62 11.64 7.66
N GLY A 372 20.58 10.82 7.24
CA GLY A 372 21.92 10.72 7.85
C GLY A 372 22.73 12.03 7.90
N ILE A 373 22.45 12.97 6.99
CA ILE A 373 23.06 14.31 6.98
C ILE A 373 22.81 15.09 8.28
N HIS A 374 21.77 14.74 9.03
CA HIS A 374 21.41 15.41 10.27
C HIS A 374 22.13 14.88 11.50
N PHE A 375 22.77 13.71 11.44
CA PHE A 375 23.47 13.17 12.59
C PHE A 375 24.95 13.52 12.62
N GLY A 376 25.45 14.03 11.50
CA GLY A 376 26.83 14.42 11.30
C GLY A 376 27.25 15.79 11.84
N ARG A 377 28.26 16.41 11.21
CA ARG A 377 28.74 17.78 11.51
C ARG A 377 28.13 18.88 10.63
N GLU A 378 27.11 18.57 9.84
CA GLU A 378 26.50 19.51 8.89
C GLU A 378 25.70 20.64 9.57
N VAL A 379 25.46 21.72 8.83
CA VAL A 379 24.68 22.91 9.26
C VAL A 379 23.26 22.55 9.76
N THR A 380 22.77 21.37 9.41
CA THR A 380 21.46 20.86 9.84
C THR A 380 21.51 19.82 10.96
N ALA A 381 22.64 19.68 11.66
CA ALA A 381 22.87 18.64 12.67
C ALA A 381 22.88 19.12 14.13
N THR A 382 22.29 20.28 14.43
CA THR A 382 22.18 20.76 15.82
C THR A 382 21.44 19.74 16.70
N PRO A 383 21.66 19.71 18.04
CA PRO A 383 20.96 18.79 18.93
C PRO A 383 19.42 18.84 18.82
N GLN A 384 18.85 20.01 18.51
CA GLN A 384 17.41 20.17 18.30
C GLN A 384 16.96 19.60 16.95
N GLN A 385 17.74 19.80 15.88
CA GLN A 385 17.44 19.24 14.56
C GLN A 385 17.57 17.71 14.53
N ARG A 386 18.52 17.14 15.29
CA ARG A 386 18.66 15.68 15.48
C ARG A 386 17.45 15.08 16.20
N ARG A 387 17.05 15.68 17.32
CA ARG A 387 15.83 15.28 18.05
C ARG A 387 14.59 15.34 17.17
N ARG A 388 14.42 16.40 16.39
CA ARG A 388 13.33 16.49 15.41
C ARG A 388 13.33 15.32 14.42
N ILE A 389 14.50 14.95 13.90
CA ILE A 389 14.64 13.84 12.95
C ILE A 389 14.25 12.51 13.59
N GLU A 390 14.78 12.22 14.78
CA GLU A 390 14.39 11.07 15.60
C GLU A 390 12.87 11.05 15.86
N GLU A 391 12.29 12.16 16.33
CA GLU A 391 10.86 12.29 16.60
C GLU A 391 9.99 11.95 15.40
N TRP A 392 10.23 12.56 14.24
CA TRP A 392 9.36 12.33 13.09
C TRP A 392 9.58 10.96 12.46
N THR A 393 10.83 10.46 12.39
CA THR A 393 11.10 9.12 11.86
C THR A 393 10.45 8.03 12.72
N HIS A 394 10.44 8.19 14.04
CA HIS A 394 9.70 7.31 14.95
C HIS A 394 8.19 7.43 14.78
N ALA A 395 7.66 8.63 14.58
CA ALA A 395 6.24 8.90 14.41
C ALA A 395 5.64 8.30 13.13
N VAL A 396 6.46 8.10 12.10
CA VAL A 396 6.03 7.51 10.81
C VAL A 396 6.40 6.04 10.64
N GLY A 397 7.10 5.45 11.62
CA GLY A 397 7.60 4.08 11.54
C GLY A 397 6.53 2.98 11.49
N SER A 398 5.27 3.31 11.81
CA SER A 398 4.13 2.41 11.60
C SER A 398 2.84 3.18 11.32
N PRO A 399 1.84 2.56 10.69
CA PRO A 399 0.53 3.17 10.49
C PRO A 399 -0.09 3.65 11.80
N GLU A 400 -0.06 2.83 12.86
CA GLU A 400 -0.67 3.14 14.15
C GLU A 400 -0.10 4.43 14.73
N ARG A 401 1.24 4.52 14.73
CA ARG A 401 1.93 5.70 15.24
C ARG A 401 1.55 6.94 14.47
N VAL A 402 1.39 6.87 13.14
CA VAL A 402 1.02 8.02 12.30
C VAL A 402 -0.31 8.64 12.73
N TRP A 403 -1.27 7.84 13.17
CA TRP A 403 -2.62 8.30 13.54
C TRP A 403 -2.73 8.81 14.98
N GLU A 404 -1.73 8.57 15.85
CA GLU A 404 -1.75 9.01 17.26
C GLU A 404 -1.68 10.54 17.48
N GLY A 405 -1.23 11.29 16.48
CA GLY A 405 -0.88 12.70 16.61
C GLY A 405 -1.43 13.54 15.46
N THR A 406 -1.26 14.86 15.59
CA THR A 406 -1.68 15.85 14.59
C THR A 406 -1.05 15.53 13.23
N ARG A 407 -1.84 15.65 12.17
CA ARG A 407 -1.42 15.41 10.79
C ARG A 407 -1.55 16.70 10.00
N THR A 408 -0.45 17.15 9.42
CA THR A 408 -0.42 18.36 8.58
C THR A 408 -0.09 17.96 7.15
N TYR A 409 -1.06 18.06 6.26
CA TYR A 409 -0.87 17.84 4.83
C TYR A 409 -0.42 19.16 4.18
N ARG A 410 0.78 19.16 3.58
CA ARG A 410 1.36 20.34 2.94
C ARG A 410 1.48 20.10 1.44
N PHE A 411 0.78 20.90 0.65
CA PHE A 411 0.80 20.84 -0.81
C PHE A 411 1.54 22.06 -1.35
N LEU A 412 2.66 21.81 -2.04
CA LEU A 412 3.55 22.82 -2.61
C LEU A 412 3.78 22.51 -4.10
N PRO A 413 4.20 23.51 -4.91
CA PRO A 413 4.46 23.30 -6.32
C PRO A 413 5.86 22.70 -6.48
N MET A 414 5.98 21.39 -6.26
CA MET A 414 7.27 20.71 -6.12
C MET A 414 8.21 20.88 -7.33
N GLY A 415 7.65 21.09 -8.53
CA GLY A 415 8.36 21.37 -9.77
C GLY A 415 8.65 22.85 -10.07
N LYS A 416 8.20 23.78 -9.22
CA LYS A 416 8.33 25.22 -9.48
C LYS A 416 9.79 25.66 -9.62
N GLY A 417 10.06 26.42 -10.66
CA GLY A 417 11.38 26.94 -10.98
C GLY A 417 12.34 25.89 -11.54
N ILE A 418 11.86 24.72 -11.98
CA ILE A 418 12.71 23.80 -12.73
C ILE A 418 13.11 24.39 -14.09
N SER A 419 12.22 25.15 -14.73
CA SER A 419 12.47 25.75 -16.04
C SER A 419 13.53 26.85 -16.02
N SER A 420 13.71 27.52 -14.88
CA SER A 420 14.78 28.51 -14.69
C SER A 420 16.15 27.87 -14.43
N ARG A 421 16.19 26.57 -14.10
CA ARG A 421 17.42 25.79 -13.92
C ARG A 421 17.98 25.27 -15.26
N LYS A 422 17.74 25.99 -16.36
CA LYS A 422 18.14 25.62 -17.74
C LYS A 422 19.56 25.04 -17.74
N PRO A 423 19.85 24.01 -18.53
CA PRO A 423 21.15 23.34 -18.49
C PRO A 423 22.32 24.34 -18.66
N PRO A 424 23.46 24.21 -17.93
CA PRO A 424 23.83 23.14 -17.00
C PRO A 424 23.88 23.59 -15.52
N VAL A 425 22.73 23.57 -14.81
CA VAL A 425 22.74 23.61 -13.33
C VAL A 425 22.92 22.20 -12.75
N ARG A 426 22.13 21.22 -13.22
CA ARG A 426 22.28 19.76 -13.05
C ARG A 426 21.67 19.06 -14.26
N ASN A 427 22.12 17.86 -14.63
CA ASN A 427 21.63 17.12 -15.81
C ASN A 427 20.30 16.39 -15.52
N TYR A 428 19.20 17.13 -15.34
CA TYR A 428 17.85 16.56 -15.17
C TYR A 428 17.25 16.07 -16.49
N PRO A 429 16.39 15.05 -16.47
CA PRO A 429 15.71 14.60 -17.68
C PRO A 429 14.56 15.52 -18.12
N TRP A 430 13.89 16.20 -17.17
CA TRP A 430 12.85 17.19 -17.46
C TRP A 430 13.16 18.56 -16.85
N TYR A 431 12.84 19.62 -17.62
CA TYR A 431 12.93 21.02 -17.19
C TYR A 431 11.64 21.80 -17.42
N ASP A 432 10.54 21.13 -17.75
CA ASP A 432 9.28 21.80 -18.02
C ASP A 432 8.70 22.33 -16.72
N GLU A 433 8.29 23.60 -16.71
CA GLU A 433 7.71 24.22 -15.52
C GLU A 433 6.51 23.41 -15.02
N GLY A 434 6.42 23.24 -13.70
CA GLY A 434 5.39 22.41 -13.05
C GLY A 434 5.63 20.89 -13.12
N ALA A 435 6.67 20.43 -13.83
CA ALA A 435 7.14 19.06 -13.73
C ALA A 435 8.22 18.92 -12.64
N SER A 436 8.25 17.76 -11.98
CA SER A 436 9.36 17.35 -11.13
C SER A 436 10.63 17.16 -11.97
N PRO A 437 11.81 17.08 -11.33
CA PRO A 437 13.03 16.64 -12.00
C PRO A 437 12.92 15.30 -12.74
N LEU A 438 12.00 14.42 -12.34
CA LEU A 438 11.78 13.09 -12.93
C LEU A 438 10.61 13.07 -13.93
N GLY A 439 10.00 14.22 -14.21
CA GLY A 439 8.94 14.37 -15.22
C GLY A 439 7.51 14.23 -14.71
N HIS A 440 7.29 13.99 -13.41
CA HIS A 440 5.94 13.94 -12.85
C HIS A 440 5.30 15.33 -12.74
N LYS A 441 4.00 15.46 -12.99
CA LYS A 441 3.29 16.73 -12.84
C LYS A 441 2.81 16.89 -11.40
N ASN A 442 3.31 17.94 -10.74
CA ASN A 442 3.07 18.19 -9.33
C ASN A 442 1.94 19.20 -9.12
N SER A 443 1.69 19.61 -7.86
CA SER A 443 0.75 20.67 -7.54
C SER A 443 1.01 21.93 -8.40
N PRO A 444 -0.02 22.53 -9.02
CA PRO A 444 0.15 23.70 -9.86
C PRO A 444 0.31 24.98 -9.01
N THR A 445 0.95 25.99 -9.61
CA THR A 445 0.78 27.40 -9.20
C THR A 445 -0.42 27.95 -9.97
N LEU A 446 -1.46 28.40 -9.25
CA LEU A 446 -2.62 29.03 -9.86
C LEU A 446 -2.34 30.52 -10.07
N LEU A 447 -2.36 30.98 -11.32
CA LEU A 447 -2.14 32.38 -11.68
C LEU A 447 -3.47 33.04 -12.05
N PHE A 448 -3.88 34.04 -11.28
CA PHE A 448 -5.11 34.82 -11.53
C PHE A 448 -4.82 35.99 -12.49
N SER A 449 -4.34 35.67 -13.69
CA SER A 449 -4.10 36.63 -14.78
C SER A 449 -5.41 37.23 -15.32
N ALA A 450 -5.31 38.23 -16.20
CA ALA A 450 -6.47 38.80 -16.88
C ALA A 450 -7.31 37.72 -17.60
N ASP A 451 -6.66 36.76 -18.26
CA ASP A 451 -7.31 35.66 -18.96
C ASP A 451 -7.96 34.63 -18.03
N ASN A 452 -7.55 34.57 -16.77
CA ASN A 452 -8.06 33.62 -15.77
C ASN A 452 -9.04 34.25 -14.78
N THR A 453 -9.14 35.58 -14.74
CA THR A 453 -10.13 36.28 -13.92
C THR A 453 -11.55 35.89 -14.33
N GLY A 454 -12.39 35.56 -13.36
CA GLY A 454 -13.74 35.03 -13.56
C GLY A 454 -13.80 33.52 -13.86
N LYS A 455 -12.66 32.84 -14.07
CA LYS A 455 -12.60 31.39 -14.27
C LYS A 455 -12.33 30.67 -12.94
N ARG A 456 -12.83 29.44 -12.82
CA ARG A 456 -12.54 28.54 -11.69
C ARG A 456 -11.20 27.86 -11.90
N LEU A 457 -10.20 28.26 -11.11
CA LEU A 457 -8.90 27.60 -11.04
C LEU A 457 -8.92 26.54 -9.93
N ILE A 458 -8.16 25.46 -10.11
CA ILE A 458 -8.24 24.27 -9.25
C ILE A 458 -6.86 23.91 -8.70
N LEU A 459 -6.72 23.86 -7.38
CA LEU A 459 -5.59 23.20 -6.72
C LEU A 459 -6.05 21.80 -6.27
N PRO A 460 -5.56 20.71 -6.89
CA PRO A 460 -5.84 19.36 -6.44
C PRO A 460 -5.08 19.05 -5.15
N PHE A 461 -5.72 18.32 -4.24
CA PHE A 461 -5.08 17.85 -3.02
C PHE A 461 -5.63 16.48 -2.59
N ARG A 462 -4.72 15.54 -2.28
CA ARG A 462 -5.07 14.20 -1.79
C ARG A 462 -4.86 14.08 -0.28
N MET A 463 -5.83 13.54 0.44
CA MET A 463 -5.77 13.32 1.89
C MET A 463 -6.29 11.93 2.28
N ALA A 464 -5.74 11.37 3.34
CA ALA A 464 -6.22 10.14 3.94
C ALA A 464 -7.34 10.45 4.95
N ASP A 465 -7.13 11.46 5.79
CA ASP A 465 -8.18 12.02 6.65
C ASP A 465 -9.36 12.53 5.83
N GLY A 466 -10.57 12.17 6.24
CA GLY A 466 -11.80 12.59 5.60
C GLY A 466 -12.17 11.74 4.39
N ARG A 467 -11.38 10.74 3.98
CA ARG A 467 -11.59 10.03 2.70
C ARG A 467 -12.92 9.28 2.61
N HIS A 468 -13.51 8.90 3.74
CA HIS A 468 -14.81 8.25 3.81
C HIS A 468 -15.95 9.24 4.06
N GLY A 469 -15.65 10.54 4.06
CA GLY A 469 -16.59 11.63 4.31
C GLY A 469 -16.84 11.91 5.78
N GLU A 470 -15.97 11.41 6.65
CA GLU A 470 -15.98 11.72 8.07
C GLU A 470 -15.76 13.21 8.33
N SER A 471 -16.39 13.72 9.39
CA SER A 471 -16.17 15.09 9.85
C SER A 471 -14.80 15.19 10.51
N LEU A 472 -14.04 16.22 10.16
CA LEU A 472 -12.70 16.45 10.68
C LEU A 472 -12.67 17.69 11.56
N THR A 473 -11.85 17.65 12.61
CA THR A 473 -11.51 18.85 13.38
C THR A 473 -10.13 19.35 12.99
N GLY A 474 -9.98 20.67 12.91
CA GLY A 474 -8.73 21.29 12.50
C GLY A 474 -8.91 22.47 11.57
N ARG A 475 -7.95 22.67 10.66
CA ARG A 475 -7.91 23.85 9.80
C ARG A 475 -7.36 23.55 8.43
N MET A 476 -7.99 24.12 7.42
CA MET A 476 -7.45 24.30 6.08
C MET A 476 -6.99 25.75 5.93
N THR A 477 -5.73 25.93 5.51
CA THR A 477 -5.10 27.23 5.32
C THR A 477 -4.52 27.33 3.92
N PHE A 478 -4.80 28.39 3.19
CA PHE A 478 -4.17 28.67 1.90
C PHE A 478 -3.89 30.16 1.73
N TRP A 479 -2.97 30.49 0.82
CA TRP A 479 -2.52 31.85 0.57
C TRP A 479 -2.78 32.25 -0.87
N ILE A 480 -3.33 33.45 -1.07
CA ILE A 480 -3.36 34.12 -2.36
C ILE A 480 -2.50 35.37 -2.24
N TYR A 481 -1.29 35.30 -2.79
CA TYR A 481 -0.32 36.38 -2.76
C TYR A 481 -0.69 37.47 -3.75
N HIS A 482 -0.31 38.71 -3.46
CA HIS A 482 -0.67 39.93 -4.19
C HIS A 482 -2.18 40.19 -4.35
N LEU A 483 -3.03 39.46 -3.62
CA LEU A 483 -4.47 39.76 -3.55
C LEU A 483 -4.70 41.11 -2.85
N GLU A 484 -5.58 41.93 -3.40
CA GLU A 484 -5.96 43.23 -2.81
C GLU A 484 -7.12 43.06 -1.83
N GLU A 485 -7.23 43.96 -0.84
CA GLU A 485 -8.20 43.84 0.26
C GLU A 485 -9.67 43.81 -0.23
N ASN A 486 -9.97 44.55 -1.31
CA ASN A 486 -11.31 44.66 -1.88
C ASN A 486 -11.64 43.57 -2.92
N ASP A 487 -10.77 42.57 -3.08
CA ASP A 487 -10.99 41.50 -4.06
C ASP A 487 -12.11 40.55 -3.64
N LYS A 488 -13.05 40.34 -4.56
CA LYS A 488 -14.16 39.40 -4.42
C LYS A 488 -13.74 38.04 -4.95
N LEU A 489 -13.91 37.01 -4.13
CA LEU A 489 -13.59 35.62 -4.46
C LEU A 489 -14.83 34.74 -4.31
N ALA A 490 -14.90 33.66 -5.07
CA ALA A 490 -15.66 32.47 -4.70
C ALA A 490 -14.69 31.32 -4.45
N ILE A 491 -14.93 30.59 -3.36
CA ILE A 491 -14.14 29.43 -2.95
C ILE A 491 -15.09 28.24 -2.82
N ASP A 492 -14.68 27.09 -3.34
CA ASP A 492 -15.40 25.84 -3.21
C ASP A 492 -14.43 24.69 -2.88
N ILE A 493 -14.96 23.66 -2.22
CA ILE A 493 -14.25 22.40 -2.03
C ILE A 493 -15.06 21.32 -2.73
N ASN A 494 -14.43 20.59 -3.65
CA ASN A 494 -15.09 19.54 -4.45
C ASN A 494 -16.35 20.04 -5.19
N GLY A 495 -16.33 21.29 -5.69
CA GLY A 495 -17.45 21.91 -6.39
C GLY A 495 -18.55 22.46 -5.47
N LYS A 496 -18.45 22.25 -4.15
CA LYS A 496 -19.42 22.74 -3.17
C LYS A 496 -18.97 24.10 -2.61
N PRO A 497 -19.75 25.18 -2.81
CA PRO A 497 -19.36 26.52 -2.37
C PRO A 497 -19.16 26.61 -0.85
N ILE A 498 -18.12 27.34 -0.44
CA ILE A 498 -17.90 27.71 0.96
C ILE A 498 -18.50 29.09 1.20
N ALA A 499 -19.46 29.19 2.13
CA ALA A 499 -20.04 30.49 2.48
C ALA A 499 -19.00 31.39 3.15
N GLU A 500 -18.99 32.67 2.79
CA GLU A 500 -17.97 33.65 3.21
C GLU A 500 -17.85 33.77 4.74
N ARG A 501 -18.94 33.61 5.48
CA ARG A 501 -18.94 33.59 6.96
C ARG A 501 -18.03 32.52 7.59
N HIS A 502 -17.71 31.45 6.86
CA HIS A 502 -16.84 30.38 7.35
C HIS A 502 -15.36 30.61 7.01
N LEU A 503 -15.06 31.60 6.17
CA LEU A 503 -13.71 31.94 5.73
C LEU A 503 -13.18 33.11 6.54
N LYS A 504 -12.08 32.88 7.26
CA LYS A 504 -11.35 33.97 7.91
C LYS A 504 -10.24 34.47 7.00
N ARG A 505 -10.18 35.79 6.81
CA ARG A 505 -9.14 36.47 6.04
C ARG A 505 -8.13 37.11 6.98
N PHE A 506 -6.86 36.97 6.65
CA PHE A 506 -5.75 37.64 7.32
C PHE A 506 -4.79 38.17 6.25
N PRO A 507 -4.01 39.23 6.50
CA PRO A 507 -2.86 39.53 5.67
C PRO A 507 -1.97 38.28 5.53
N ALA A 508 -1.43 38.01 4.33
CA ALA A 508 -0.46 36.94 4.12
C ALA A 508 0.72 37.05 5.13
N GLY A 509 1.10 38.29 5.41
CA GLY A 509 1.74 38.71 6.66
C GLY A 509 3.21 38.34 6.79
N SER A 510 3.77 38.62 7.97
CA SER A 510 5.18 38.40 8.30
C SER A 510 5.63 36.93 8.16
N ARG A 511 4.70 35.97 8.27
CA ARG A 511 4.97 34.53 8.10
C ARG A 511 5.47 34.15 6.70
N ARG A 512 5.22 34.97 5.68
CA ARG A 512 5.75 34.79 4.32
C ARG A 512 6.73 35.90 3.94
N SER A 513 7.55 36.32 4.91
CA SER A 513 8.57 37.37 4.77
C SER A 513 7.99 38.71 4.28
N GLY A 514 6.77 39.04 4.70
CA GLY A 514 6.12 40.31 4.35
C GLY A 514 5.53 40.39 2.94
N LEU A 515 5.51 39.28 2.18
CA LEU A 515 4.88 39.25 0.86
C LEU A 515 3.39 39.65 0.97
N PRO A 516 2.91 40.66 0.20
CA PRO A 516 1.52 41.11 0.28
C PRO A 516 0.54 40.04 -0.23
N GLY A 517 -0.72 40.18 0.17
CA GLY A 517 -1.80 39.26 -0.19
C GLY A 517 -2.62 38.84 1.02
N THR A 518 -3.38 37.76 0.86
CA THR A 518 -4.33 37.28 1.87
C THR A 518 -4.12 35.80 2.18
N ARG A 519 -4.06 35.48 3.46
CA ARG A 519 -4.16 34.14 4.01
C ARG A 519 -5.61 33.85 4.37
N PHE A 520 -6.12 32.73 3.91
CA PHE A 520 -7.45 32.23 4.20
C PHE A 520 -7.35 31.08 5.18
N GLU A 521 -8.23 31.07 6.18
CA GLU A 521 -8.38 29.97 7.10
C GLU A 521 -9.83 29.50 7.15
N LEU A 522 -10.01 28.19 6.99
CA LEU A 522 -11.29 27.49 7.05
C LEU A 522 -11.20 26.40 8.12
N LYS A 523 -12.19 26.35 9.00
CA LYS A 523 -12.38 25.23 9.93
C LYS A 523 -12.79 23.98 9.15
N LEU A 524 -12.17 22.83 9.43
CA LEU A 524 -12.47 21.60 8.69
C LEU A 524 -13.90 21.10 8.90
N GLU A 525 -14.51 21.44 10.04
CA GLU A 525 -15.90 21.17 10.36
C GLU A 525 -16.88 21.90 9.41
N ASN A 526 -16.41 22.98 8.78
CA ASN A 526 -17.18 23.75 7.80
C ASN A 526 -16.88 23.33 6.34
N CYS A 527 -15.99 22.36 6.15
CA CYS A 527 -15.73 21.80 4.82
C CYS A 527 -16.83 20.80 4.45
N PRO A 528 -17.22 20.73 3.16
CA PRO A 528 -17.91 19.57 2.63
C PRO A 528 -17.11 18.28 2.88
N PRO A 529 -17.78 17.11 2.88
CA PRO A 529 -17.10 15.82 3.03
C PRO A 529 -15.95 15.67 2.03
N LEU A 530 -14.75 15.39 2.54
CA LEU A 530 -13.60 15.02 1.73
C LEU A 530 -13.78 13.59 1.18
N ARG A 531 -13.03 13.23 0.13
CA ARG A 531 -13.20 11.95 -0.59
C ARG A 531 -11.88 11.34 -1.07
N GLY A 532 -10.80 11.59 -0.34
CA GLY A 532 -9.48 11.13 -0.72
C GLY A 532 -8.83 12.11 -1.70
N ASP A 533 -9.20 12.03 -2.97
CA ASP A 533 -8.84 13.04 -3.97
C ASP A 533 -9.82 14.21 -3.91
N ASN A 534 -9.31 15.42 -3.65
CA ASN A 534 -10.10 16.62 -3.46
C ASN A 534 -9.62 17.78 -4.33
N GLN A 535 -10.45 18.82 -4.43
CA GLN A 535 -10.18 20.03 -5.20
C GLN A 535 -10.50 21.27 -4.36
N LEU A 536 -9.53 22.19 -4.27
CA LEU A 536 -9.78 23.57 -3.85
C LEU A 536 -10.04 24.40 -5.10
N GLY A 537 -11.28 24.81 -5.29
CA GLY A 537 -11.69 25.69 -6.38
C GLY A 537 -11.67 27.14 -5.94
N VAL A 538 -11.08 28.02 -6.77
CA VAL A 538 -11.01 29.46 -6.51
C VAL A 538 -11.36 30.23 -7.78
N VAL A 539 -12.27 31.20 -7.65
CA VAL A 539 -12.63 32.16 -8.70
C VAL A 539 -12.36 33.56 -8.18
N LEU A 540 -11.42 34.28 -8.79
CA LEU A 540 -11.29 35.72 -8.61
C LEU A 540 -12.31 36.45 -9.47
N LYS A 541 -13.24 37.15 -8.84
CA LYS A 541 -14.33 37.89 -9.53
C LYS A 541 -13.95 39.32 -9.87
N THR A 542 -13.11 39.95 -9.05
CA THR A 542 -12.66 41.32 -9.30
C THR A 542 -11.76 41.37 -10.52
N LYS A 543 -12.14 42.21 -11.50
CA LYS A 543 -11.29 42.58 -12.64
C LYS A 543 -10.57 43.87 -12.30
N ALA A 544 -9.24 43.83 -12.26
CA ALA A 544 -8.40 45.00 -11.96
C ALA A 544 -7.08 44.91 -12.73
N VAL A 545 -6.49 46.08 -13.03
CA VAL A 545 -5.12 46.19 -13.55
C VAL A 545 -4.18 46.24 -12.35
N ARG A 546 -3.19 45.36 -12.32
CA ARG A 546 -2.31 45.16 -11.15
C ARG A 546 -0.84 45.16 -11.55
N ALA A 547 0.02 45.63 -10.66
CA ALA A 547 1.47 45.55 -10.82
C ALA A 547 1.98 44.10 -10.79
N HIS A 548 1.31 43.23 -10.03
CA HIS A 548 1.65 41.81 -9.91
C HIS A 548 0.41 40.93 -10.08
N VAL A 549 0.55 39.80 -10.76
CA VAL A 549 -0.52 38.81 -10.92
C VAL A 549 -0.70 38.05 -9.60
N PRO A 550 -1.90 38.03 -8.99
CA PRO A 550 -2.10 37.22 -7.80
C PRO A 550 -1.97 35.74 -8.09
N PHE A 551 -1.48 35.00 -7.10
CA PHE A 551 -1.25 33.58 -7.26
C PHE A 551 -1.47 32.79 -5.97
N LEU A 552 -1.90 31.53 -6.14
CA LEU A 552 -2.06 30.55 -5.08
C LEU A 552 -1.19 29.33 -5.41
N GLU A 553 -0.32 28.95 -4.48
CA GLU A 553 0.53 27.76 -4.64
C GLU A 553 0.79 27.00 -3.35
N GLU A 554 0.24 27.46 -2.21
CA GLU A 554 0.41 26.80 -0.93
C GLU A 554 -0.95 26.47 -0.32
N LEU A 555 -1.15 25.19 -0.02
CA LEU A 555 -2.26 24.67 0.77
C LEU A 555 -1.70 23.85 1.94
N GLU A 556 -2.17 24.16 3.14
CA GLU A 556 -1.91 23.43 4.37
C GLU A 556 -3.26 22.92 4.91
N VAL A 557 -3.32 21.64 5.26
CA VAL A 557 -4.46 21.08 5.99
C VAL A 557 -3.98 20.38 7.24
N THR A 558 -4.30 20.96 8.39
CA THR A 558 -3.94 20.43 9.70
C THR A 558 -5.16 19.78 10.33
N VAL A 559 -5.10 18.47 10.52
CA VAL A 559 -6.10 17.67 11.21
C VAL A 559 -5.63 17.43 12.64
N ALA A 560 -6.44 17.82 13.61
CA ALA A 560 -6.07 17.67 15.02
C ALA A 560 -5.89 16.19 15.39
N ALA A 561 -4.97 15.92 16.31
CA ALA A 561 -4.97 14.64 17.00
C ALA A 561 -6.29 14.50 17.75
N ASP A 562 -7.01 13.40 17.56
CA ASP A 562 -8.17 13.10 18.38
C ASP A 562 -7.70 12.90 19.83
N ARG A 563 -7.87 13.93 20.68
CA ARG A 563 -7.73 13.80 22.14
C ARG A 563 -8.88 12.93 22.62
N LYS A 564 -8.65 11.63 22.53
CA LYS A 564 -9.52 10.49 22.75
C LYS A 564 -9.68 9.70 21.44
N ARG A 565 -8.87 8.66 21.30
CA ARG A 565 -9.41 7.37 20.85
C ARG A 565 -10.31 6.80 21.95
N THR A 566 -11.32 7.56 22.39
CA THR A 566 -12.55 6.95 22.90
C THR A 566 -13.19 6.37 21.65
N THR A 567 -13.28 5.04 21.61
CA THR A 567 -14.29 4.30 20.84
C THR A 567 -14.86 5.06 19.64
N ALA A 568 -14.35 4.77 18.44
CA ALA A 568 -14.84 5.24 17.15
C ALA A 568 -16.18 6.02 17.22
N GLY A 569 -16.13 7.34 17.06
CA GLY A 569 -17.32 8.13 16.68
C GLY A 569 -17.71 7.77 15.24
N PRO A 570 -18.99 7.85 14.86
CA PRO A 570 -19.58 6.92 13.91
C PRO A 570 -19.04 7.12 12.50
N GLN A 571 -18.09 6.27 12.09
CA GLN A 571 -18.27 5.64 10.78
C GLN A 571 -19.67 5.03 10.84
N GLY A 572 -20.50 5.36 9.86
CA GLY A 572 -21.81 4.76 9.78
C GLY A 572 -21.68 3.24 9.90
N VAL A 573 -22.37 2.61 10.85
CA VAL A 573 -22.34 1.16 11.00
C VAL A 573 -23.15 0.59 9.83
N LYS A 574 -22.43 0.14 8.80
CA LYS A 574 -22.95 -0.49 7.58
C LYS A 574 -23.03 -2.00 7.78
N ILE A 575 -24.24 -2.53 7.69
CA ILE A 575 -24.51 -3.97 7.81
C ILE A 575 -24.96 -4.51 6.46
N TYR A 576 -24.41 -5.66 6.08
CA TYR A 576 -24.85 -6.41 4.90
C TYR A 576 -25.72 -7.57 5.34
N ILE A 577 -26.86 -7.78 4.68
CA ILE A 577 -27.74 -8.93 4.89
C ILE A 577 -27.79 -9.75 3.60
N ALA A 578 -27.31 -10.99 3.67
CA ALA A 578 -27.50 -11.99 2.62
C ALA A 578 -28.69 -12.87 2.98
N VAL A 579 -29.53 -13.18 1.99
CA VAL A 579 -30.86 -13.78 2.16
C VAL A 579 -30.93 -15.09 1.39
N ASP A 580 -31.47 -16.13 2.03
CA ASP A 580 -31.72 -17.43 1.40
C ASP A 580 -33.14 -17.98 1.70
N SER A 581 -33.60 -18.98 0.95
CA SER A 581 -35.02 -19.33 0.87
C SER A 581 -35.46 -20.45 1.82
N GLU A 582 -34.56 -21.31 2.28
CA GLU A 582 -34.90 -22.55 2.97
C GLU A 582 -35.02 -22.37 4.48
N GLY A 583 -34.21 -21.48 5.07
CA GLY A 583 -34.16 -21.18 6.50
C GLY A 583 -35.19 -20.24 7.11
N PRO A 584 -36.03 -19.47 6.38
CA PRO A 584 -36.95 -18.51 6.99
C PRO A 584 -37.97 -19.13 7.94
N THR A 585 -38.57 -18.29 8.78
CA THR A 585 -39.71 -18.57 9.66
C THR A 585 -40.83 -19.27 8.88
N GLY A 586 -41.40 -20.32 9.49
CA GLY A 586 -42.56 -21.02 8.94
C GLY A 586 -42.30 -21.90 7.71
N VAL A 587 -41.08 -21.90 7.15
CA VAL A 587 -40.72 -22.70 5.98
C VAL A 587 -40.20 -24.07 6.41
N ASN A 588 -40.76 -25.14 5.85
CA ASN A 588 -40.27 -26.52 6.01
C ASN A 588 -40.29 -27.33 4.70
N GLU A 589 -40.50 -26.67 3.57
CA GLU A 589 -40.48 -27.26 2.22
C GLU A 589 -39.69 -26.37 1.24
N TYR A 590 -39.14 -26.96 0.17
CA TYR A 590 -38.39 -26.25 -0.88
C TYR A 590 -39.31 -25.38 -1.76
N TRP A 591 -39.77 -24.25 -1.24
CA TRP A 591 -40.85 -23.48 -1.85
C TRP A 591 -40.43 -22.64 -3.06
N ALA A 592 -39.28 -21.95 -3.00
CA ALA A 592 -38.86 -21.00 -4.04
C ALA A 592 -38.64 -21.65 -5.41
N ARG A 593 -38.27 -22.93 -5.41
CA ARG A 593 -38.07 -23.73 -6.61
C ARG A 593 -39.30 -24.56 -7.02
N ASN A 594 -40.08 -25.06 -6.06
CA ASN A 594 -41.09 -26.08 -6.35
C ASN A 594 -42.53 -25.54 -6.42
N LEU A 595 -42.83 -24.42 -5.77
CA LEU A 595 -44.16 -23.82 -5.86
C LEU A 595 -44.32 -23.02 -7.14
N LYS A 596 -45.51 -23.09 -7.75
CA LYS A 596 -45.83 -22.38 -8.99
C LYS A 596 -46.05 -20.89 -8.73
N PRO A 597 -45.78 -20.01 -9.72
CA PRO A 597 -46.23 -18.61 -9.65
C PRO A 597 -47.73 -18.54 -9.38
N GLY A 598 -48.13 -17.80 -8.34
CA GLY A 598 -49.53 -17.65 -7.92
C GLY A 598 -49.99 -18.57 -6.79
N ASP A 599 -49.17 -19.53 -6.35
CA ASP A 599 -49.48 -20.35 -5.18
C ASP A 599 -49.59 -19.46 -3.91
N PRO A 600 -50.70 -19.48 -3.15
CA PRO A 600 -50.85 -18.72 -1.92
C PRO A 600 -49.75 -18.98 -0.89
N LYS A 601 -49.22 -20.21 -0.82
CA LYS A 601 -48.10 -20.56 0.07
C LYS A 601 -46.82 -19.85 -0.33
N ALA A 602 -46.54 -19.74 -1.63
CA ALA A 602 -45.35 -19.06 -2.12
C ALA A 602 -45.36 -17.58 -1.72
N ARG A 603 -46.51 -16.91 -1.87
CA ARG A 603 -46.67 -15.53 -1.38
C ARG A 603 -46.47 -15.47 0.14
N ARG A 604 -47.08 -16.38 0.89
CA ARG A 604 -46.95 -16.41 2.35
C ARG A 604 -45.50 -16.59 2.81
N TYR A 605 -44.72 -17.46 2.17
CA TYR A 605 -43.31 -17.66 2.51
C TYR A 605 -42.44 -16.45 2.17
N ARG A 606 -42.70 -15.75 1.06
CA ARG A 606 -42.03 -14.48 0.74
C ARG A 606 -42.35 -13.39 1.76
N GLU A 607 -43.59 -13.32 2.22
CA GLU A 607 -44.00 -12.40 3.29
C GLU A 607 -43.26 -12.70 4.60
N LEU A 608 -43.18 -13.98 5.00
CA LEU A 608 -42.45 -14.40 6.20
C LEU A 608 -40.93 -14.15 6.08
N MET A 609 -40.33 -14.41 4.92
CA MET A 609 -38.91 -14.11 4.69
C MET A 609 -38.63 -12.60 4.72
N THR A 610 -39.49 -11.80 4.09
CA THR A 610 -39.36 -10.33 4.15
C THR A 610 -39.53 -9.82 5.58
N ASP A 611 -40.40 -10.45 6.37
CA ASP A 611 -40.58 -10.13 7.79
C ASP A 611 -39.35 -10.48 8.66
N ASP A 612 -38.68 -11.61 8.38
CA ASP A 612 -37.43 -11.99 9.05
C ASP A 612 -36.30 -11.00 8.72
N VAL A 613 -36.17 -10.60 7.46
CA VAL A 613 -35.23 -9.56 7.03
C VAL A 613 -35.54 -8.24 7.69
N ASN A 614 -36.80 -7.81 7.69
CA ASN A 614 -37.24 -6.57 8.34
C ASN A 614 -36.96 -6.58 9.85
N ALA A 615 -37.11 -7.74 10.51
CA ALA A 615 -36.73 -7.89 11.92
C ALA A 615 -35.22 -7.70 12.13
N ALA A 616 -34.37 -8.27 11.27
CA ALA A 616 -32.92 -8.09 11.33
C ALA A 616 -32.50 -6.64 11.03
N VAL A 617 -33.14 -5.99 10.05
CA VAL A 617 -32.97 -4.56 9.74
C VAL A 617 -33.34 -3.70 10.94
N ALA A 618 -34.53 -3.92 11.51
CA ALA A 618 -35.02 -3.16 12.67
C ALA A 618 -34.11 -3.33 13.89
N GLY A 619 -33.67 -4.56 14.17
CA GLY A 619 -32.69 -4.85 15.23
C GLY A 619 -31.35 -4.17 15.00
N SER A 620 -30.89 -4.10 13.74
CA SER A 620 -29.64 -3.45 13.37
C SER A 620 -29.70 -1.93 13.60
N PHE A 621 -30.75 -1.26 13.11
CA PHE A 621 -30.95 0.17 13.36
C PHE A 621 -31.14 0.50 14.84
N ALA A 622 -31.86 -0.36 15.59
CA ALA A 622 -32.02 -0.21 17.04
C ALA A 622 -30.68 -0.33 17.81
N ALA A 623 -29.66 -0.92 17.20
CA ALA A 623 -28.31 -1.07 17.76
C ALA A 623 -27.31 -0.02 17.24
N GLY A 624 -27.77 0.96 16.45
CA GLY A 624 -26.93 2.03 15.92
C GLY A 624 -26.37 1.79 14.52
N ALA A 625 -26.88 0.80 13.77
CA ALA A 625 -26.65 0.76 12.31
C ALA A 625 -27.10 2.08 11.68
N THR A 626 -26.32 2.60 10.74
CA THR A 626 -26.71 3.79 9.97
C THR A 626 -27.13 3.43 8.55
N GLU A 627 -26.68 2.30 8.04
CA GLU A 627 -27.06 1.77 6.73
C GLU A 627 -27.17 0.25 6.81
N VAL A 628 -28.21 -0.30 6.16
CA VAL A 628 -28.39 -1.75 6.04
C VAL A 628 -28.65 -2.07 4.58
N TYR A 629 -27.79 -2.88 3.98
CA TYR A 629 -27.91 -3.34 2.60
C TYR A 629 -28.37 -4.79 2.59
N VAL A 630 -29.31 -5.11 1.71
CA VAL A 630 -29.92 -6.43 1.62
C VAL A 630 -29.67 -6.95 0.21
N LYS A 631 -29.11 -8.16 0.10
CA LYS A 631 -29.06 -8.90 -1.15
C LYS A 631 -29.81 -10.21 -1.02
N ASP A 632 -30.74 -10.42 -1.94
CA ASP A 632 -31.32 -11.73 -2.17
C ASP A 632 -30.28 -12.59 -2.90
N ASP A 633 -29.70 -13.56 -2.19
CA ASP A 633 -28.76 -14.54 -2.74
C ASP A 633 -29.43 -15.91 -2.95
N GLY A 634 -30.71 -16.04 -2.60
CA GLY A 634 -31.48 -17.26 -2.76
C GLY A 634 -31.97 -17.45 -4.20
N PHE A 635 -32.81 -18.46 -4.41
CA PHE A 635 -33.19 -18.89 -5.76
C PHE A 635 -33.78 -17.75 -6.64
N ARG A 636 -33.06 -17.40 -7.71
CA ARG A 636 -33.44 -16.40 -8.74
C ARG A 636 -33.62 -14.96 -8.22
N ASP A 637 -33.08 -14.62 -7.05
CA ASP A 637 -33.13 -13.27 -6.45
C ASP A 637 -34.57 -12.71 -6.33
N LYS A 638 -35.55 -13.59 -6.02
CA LYS A 638 -37.00 -13.27 -6.03
C LYS A 638 -37.74 -13.66 -4.75
N ASN A 639 -37.01 -13.90 -3.66
CA ASN A 639 -37.57 -14.34 -2.38
C ASN A 639 -38.18 -13.18 -1.61
N LEU A 640 -37.65 -11.97 -1.75
CA LEU A 640 -38.16 -10.77 -1.07
C LEU A 640 -39.34 -10.11 -1.80
N ILE A 641 -40.16 -9.36 -1.06
CA ILE A 641 -41.20 -8.47 -1.60
C ILE A 641 -40.69 -7.03 -1.41
N ALA A 642 -40.25 -6.40 -2.51
CA ALA A 642 -39.59 -5.09 -2.48
C ALA A 642 -40.44 -4.02 -1.76
N ASP A 643 -41.72 -3.91 -2.08
CA ASP A 643 -42.63 -2.90 -1.50
C ASP A 643 -42.98 -3.15 -0.03
N ARG A 644 -42.56 -4.28 0.54
CA ARG A 644 -42.72 -4.63 1.97
C ARG A 644 -41.40 -4.51 2.74
N LEU A 645 -40.26 -4.38 2.05
CA LEU A 645 -38.97 -4.23 2.72
C LEU A 645 -38.95 -2.93 3.53
N ASP A 646 -38.30 -2.95 4.69
CA ASP A 646 -38.13 -1.77 5.53
C ASP A 646 -37.53 -0.62 4.68
N PRO A 647 -38.19 0.55 4.62
CA PRO A 647 -37.80 1.64 3.71
C PRO A 647 -36.42 2.24 4.04
N ARG A 648 -35.84 1.91 5.20
CA ARG A 648 -34.48 2.32 5.59
C ARG A 648 -33.40 1.39 5.02
N ALA A 649 -33.76 0.20 4.54
CA ALA A 649 -32.84 -0.73 3.93
C ALA A 649 -32.65 -0.46 2.43
N VAL A 650 -31.45 -0.76 1.91
CA VAL A 650 -31.13 -0.68 0.48
C VAL A 650 -31.13 -2.09 -0.10
N LEU A 651 -32.08 -2.38 -1.00
CA LEU A 651 -32.10 -3.64 -1.74
C LEU A 651 -31.09 -3.58 -2.90
N LEU A 652 -30.10 -4.46 -2.88
CA LEU A 652 -29.10 -4.59 -3.93
C LEU A 652 -29.67 -5.33 -5.16
N PRO A 653 -29.18 -5.03 -6.37
CA PRO A 653 -29.64 -5.69 -7.59
C PRO A 653 -29.32 -7.18 -7.56
N GLY A 654 -30.21 -7.99 -8.15
CA GLY A 654 -29.98 -9.42 -8.37
C GLY A 654 -28.81 -9.69 -9.31
N GLY A 655 -28.33 -10.93 -9.30
CA GLY A 655 -27.15 -11.38 -10.02
C GLY A 655 -25.83 -11.18 -9.28
N GLY A 656 -24.72 -11.33 -10.00
CA GLY A 656 -23.37 -11.27 -9.42
C GLY A 656 -22.93 -12.58 -8.76
N GLY A 657 -21.74 -12.56 -8.14
CA GLY A 657 -21.27 -13.63 -7.26
C GLY A 657 -21.89 -13.52 -5.86
N LEU A 658 -21.55 -14.46 -4.98
CA LEU A 658 -21.92 -14.37 -3.55
C LEU A 658 -21.48 -13.01 -2.99
N LEU A 659 -22.34 -12.40 -2.18
CA LEU A 659 -22.05 -11.12 -1.51
C LEU A 659 -21.73 -9.97 -2.48
N HIS A 660 -22.34 -9.97 -3.67
CA HIS A 660 -22.15 -8.87 -4.62
C HIS A 660 -22.53 -7.52 -4.00
N GLY A 661 -21.60 -6.56 -4.08
CA GLY A 661 -21.77 -5.23 -3.47
C GLY A 661 -21.24 -5.13 -2.04
N LEU A 662 -20.73 -6.21 -1.46
CA LEU A 662 -19.94 -6.16 -0.24
C LEU A 662 -18.55 -5.55 -0.52
N ASP A 663 -18.06 -4.75 0.41
CA ASP A 663 -16.70 -4.20 0.42
C ASP A 663 -16.19 -4.10 1.87
N ASP A 664 -14.96 -3.61 2.05
CA ASP A 664 -14.32 -3.48 3.36
C ASP A 664 -14.87 -2.34 4.23
N THR A 665 -15.89 -1.61 3.75
CA THR A 665 -16.58 -0.56 4.52
C THR A 665 -17.71 -1.11 5.40
N PHE A 666 -18.10 -2.37 5.22
CA PHE A 666 -19.10 -3.04 6.05
C PHE A 666 -18.50 -3.59 7.35
N GLN A 667 -19.23 -3.46 8.46
CA GLN A 667 -18.75 -3.93 9.77
C GLN A 667 -19.14 -5.38 10.06
N GLY A 668 -20.12 -5.92 9.33
CA GLY A 668 -20.51 -7.32 9.45
C GLY A 668 -21.55 -7.75 8.43
N VAL A 669 -21.59 -9.06 8.20
CA VAL A 669 -22.59 -9.73 7.38
C VAL A 669 -23.53 -10.54 8.27
N MET A 670 -24.84 -10.37 8.06
CA MET A 670 -25.87 -11.24 8.61
C MET A 670 -26.39 -12.17 7.52
N LEU A 671 -26.46 -13.46 7.82
CA LEU A 671 -26.99 -14.48 6.94
C LEU A 671 -28.42 -14.81 7.40
N VAL A 672 -29.44 -14.32 6.70
CA VAL A 672 -30.84 -14.46 7.10
C VAL A 672 -31.53 -15.53 6.27
N GLY A 673 -32.18 -16.48 6.93
CA GLY A 673 -32.92 -17.57 6.31
C GLY A 673 -32.05 -18.65 5.67
N LEU A 674 -30.86 -18.89 6.21
CA LEU A 674 -29.96 -19.95 5.73
C LEU A 674 -30.32 -21.33 6.32
N HIS A 675 -29.76 -22.37 5.71
CA HIS A 675 -29.90 -23.76 6.14
C HIS A 675 -28.54 -24.42 6.40
N ALA A 676 -28.59 -25.58 7.06
CA ALA A 676 -27.40 -26.37 7.33
C ALA A 676 -26.90 -27.07 6.06
N MET A 677 -25.62 -27.44 6.05
CA MET A 677 -24.97 -28.17 4.97
C MET A 677 -25.54 -29.58 4.78
N GLU A 678 -25.32 -30.15 3.59
CA GLU A 678 -25.66 -31.53 3.29
C GLU A 678 -25.10 -32.52 4.33
N GLY A 679 -25.96 -33.39 4.87
CA GLY A 679 -25.57 -34.40 5.86
C GLY A 679 -25.67 -33.93 7.31
N ALA A 680 -26.04 -32.67 7.59
CA ALA A 680 -26.28 -32.20 8.95
C ALA A 680 -27.51 -32.90 9.57
N ALA A 681 -27.29 -33.66 10.67
CA ALA A 681 -28.29 -34.57 11.25
C ALA A 681 -29.56 -33.86 11.80
N ASP A 682 -29.43 -32.65 12.31
CA ASP A 682 -30.51 -31.84 12.88
C ASP A 682 -30.85 -30.61 12.00
N GLY A 683 -30.40 -30.60 10.75
CA GLY A 683 -30.73 -29.55 9.80
C GLY A 683 -32.14 -29.72 9.23
N VAL A 684 -32.86 -28.62 9.04
CA VAL A 684 -34.11 -28.56 8.27
C VAL A 684 -33.78 -28.14 6.84
N LEU A 685 -34.21 -28.92 5.85
CA LEU A 685 -33.89 -28.73 4.43
C LEU A 685 -32.37 -28.74 4.12
N ALA A 686 -31.60 -29.46 4.93
CA ALA A 686 -30.14 -29.49 4.87
C ALA A 686 -29.63 -29.93 3.50
N HIS A 687 -28.81 -29.09 2.87
CA HIS A 687 -28.16 -29.35 1.60
C HIS A 687 -27.04 -28.33 1.36
N THR A 688 -26.27 -28.50 0.27
CA THR A 688 -25.31 -27.48 -0.18
C THR A 688 -25.49 -27.25 -1.69
N TRP A 689 -25.96 -26.07 -2.07
CA TRP A 689 -26.31 -25.56 -3.41
C TRP A 689 -27.38 -26.33 -4.19
N SER A 690 -27.50 -27.64 -4.00
CA SER A 690 -28.41 -28.49 -4.76
C SER A 690 -28.77 -29.76 -3.98
N SER A 691 -29.93 -29.76 -3.33
CA SER A 691 -30.49 -30.93 -2.62
C SER A 691 -30.58 -32.18 -3.49
N GLY A 692 -30.98 -32.06 -4.76
CA GLY A 692 -31.06 -33.19 -5.69
C GLY A 692 -29.71 -33.84 -6.03
N ARG A 693 -28.59 -33.10 -5.89
CA ARG A 693 -27.23 -33.60 -6.20
C ARG A 693 -26.47 -34.08 -4.96
N ARG A 694 -27.02 -33.88 -3.76
CA ARG A 694 -26.45 -34.28 -2.46
C ARG A 694 -24.97 -33.89 -2.34
N ARG A 695 -24.69 -32.59 -2.48
CA ARG A 695 -23.31 -32.08 -2.56
C ARG A 695 -22.70 -31.93 -1.17
N ARG A 696 -21.56 -32.58 -0.93
CA ARG A 696 -20.73 -32.34 0.26
C ARG A 696 -19.43 -31.65 -0.16
N TYR A 697 -19.08 -30.56 0.51
CA TYR A 697 -17.89 -29.76 0.19
C TYR A 697 -16.89 -29.83 1.33
N TRP A 698 -15.61 -29.86 0.97
CA TRP A 698 -14.52 -29.58 1.88
C TRP A 698 -13.73 -28.40 1.34
N PHE A 699 -13.53 -27.40 2.18
CA PHE A 699 -12.64 -26.26 1.94
C PHE A 699 -11.35 -26.53 2.71
N ASN A 700 -10.28 -26.80 1.98
CA ASN A 700 -9.12 -27.56 2.43
C ASN A 700 -9.53 -28.92 3.02
N GLU A 701 -9.21 -29.17 4.29
CA GLU A 701 -9.53 -30.44 4.97
C GLU A 701 -10.83 -30.37 5.78
N ARG A 702 -11.47 -29.19 5.82
CA ARG A 702 -12.65 -28.95 6.65
C ARG A 702 -13.93 -29.05 5.82
N GLU A 703 -14.86 -29.90 6.25
CA GLU A 703 -16.20 -29.97 5.66
C GLU A 703 -16.97 -28.66 5.93
N GLY A 704 -17.71 -28.18 4.93
CA GLY A 704 -18.53 -26.98 5.10
C GLY A 704 -19.57 -26.82 4.00
N GLY A 705 -20.69 -26.17 4.33
CA GLY A 705 -21.74 -25.83 3.37
C GLY A 705 -21.65 -24.40 2.86
N GLU A 706 -22.82 -23.83 2.58
CA GLU A 706 -22.94 -22.47 2.04
C GLU A 706 -22.43 -21.42 3.03
N VAL A 707 -22.71 -21.60 4.34
CA VAL A 707 -22.17 -20.74 5.41
C VAL A 707 -20.65 -20.60 5.30
N ALA A 708 -19.94 -21.71 5.01
CA ALA A 708 -18.49 -21.67 4.84
C ALA A 708 -18.08 -20.90 3.59
N ALA A 709 -18.79 -21.04 2.47
CA ALA A 709 -18.53 -20.25 1.28
C ALA A 709 -18.76 -18.75 1.51
N TYR A 710 -19.86 -18.36 2.15
CA TYR A 710 -20.12 -16.97 2.54
C TYR A 710 -19.03 -16.42 3.45
N ALA A 711 -18.65 -17.18 4.48
CA ALA A 711 -17.61 -16.77 5.41
C ALA A 711 -16.24 -16.61 4.72
N ILE A 712 -15.88 -17.50 3.79
CA ILE A 712 -14.65 -17.40 3.00
C ILE A 712 -14.69 -16.16 2.11
N VAL A 713 -15.78 -15.90 1.38
CA VAL A 713 -15.88 -14.70 0.52
C VAL A 713 -15.82 -13.43 1.36
N ALA A 714 -16.67 -13.32 2.39
CA ALA A 714 -16.70 -12.15 3.27
C ALA A 714 -15.33 -11.90 3.94
N GLY A 715 -14.70 -12.96 4.45
CA GLY A 715 -13.45 -12.84 5.20
C GLY A 715 -12.20 -12.66 4.33
N HIS A 716 -12.11 -13.40 3.21
CA HIS A 716 -10.94 -13.37 2.32
C HIS A 716 -10.97 -12.16 1.38
N ASP A 717 -12.08 -11.92 0.69
CA ASP A 717 -12.16 -10.88 -0.34
C ASP A 717 -12.37 -9.49 0.27
N HIS A 718 -13.08 -9.41 1.41
CA HIS A 718 -13.55 -8.13 1.96
C HIS A 718 -13.10 -7.85 3.40
N ARG A 719 -12.52 -8.84 4.10
CA ARG A 719 -12.16 -8.74 5.53
C ARG A 719 -13.34 -8.36 6.44
N VAL A 720 -14.55 -8.78 6.09
CA VAL A 720 -15.77 -8.56 6.87
C VAL A 720 -16.18 -9.85 7.59
N PRO A 721 -16.49 -9.83 8.90
CA PRO A 721 -16.95 -11.02 9.61
C PRO A 721 -18.42 -11.35 9.32
N ILE A 722 -18.76 -12.64 9.38
CA ILE A 722 -20.16 -13.04 9.60
C ILE A 722 -20.47 -12.86 11.09
N ILE A 723 -21.51 -12.09 11.40
CA ILE A 723 -21.83 -11.71 12.79
C ILE A 723 -23.12 -12.37 13.29
N MET A 724 -23.99 -12.78 12.37
CA MET A 724 -25.24 -13.43 12.70
C MET A 724 -25.69 -14.40 11.60
N VAL A 725 -26.35 -15.48 12.00
CA VAL A 725 -27.09 -16.39 11.12
C VAL A 725 -28.51 -16.63 11.66
N THR A 726 -29.50 -16.71 10.78
CA THR A 726 -30.85 -17.20 11.11
C THR A 726 -31.23 -18.40 10.28
N GLY A 727 -31.96 -19.34 10.88
CA GLY A 727 -32.35 -20.58 10.22
C GLY A 727 -32.81 -21.65 11.21
N CYS A 728 -32.46 -22.91 10.96
CA CYS A 728 -32.71 -23.98 11.92
C CYS A 728 -31.62 -24.11 12.99
N SER A 729 -31.89 -24.88 14.05
CA SER A 729 -30.89 -25.21 15.09
C SER A 729 -29.58 -25.76 14.51
N GLY A 730 -29.66 -26.57 13.45
CA GLY A 730 -28.50 -27.14 12.77
C GLY A 730 -27.57 -26.10 12.15
N VAL A 731 -28.10 -25.09 11.45
CA VAL A 731 -27.25 -24.04 10.84
C VAL A 731 -26.62 -23.16 11.92
N CYS A 732 -27.35 -22.88 13.00
CA CYS A 732 -26.80 -22.12 14.13
C CYS A 732 -25.64 -22.86 14.82
N ARG A 733 -25.70 -24.20 14.91
CA ARG A 733 -24.56 -24.99 15.42
C ARG A 733 -23.41 -24.97 14.41
N GLU A 734 -23.67 -25.27 13.14
CA GLU A 734 -22.66 -25.29 12.08
C GLU A 734 -21.87 -23.96 12.02
N THR A 735 -22.57 -22.83 12.06
CA THR A 735 -21.94 -21.51 12.05
C THR A 735 -21.03 -21.29 13.27
N ARG A 736 -21.45 -21.69 14.47
CA ARG A 736 -20.63 -21.54 15.69
C ARG A 736 -19.44 -22.47 15.72
N GLU A 737 -19.59 -23.70 15.22
CA GLU A 737 -18.46 -24.62 15.06
C GLU A 737 -17.45 -24.05 14.06
N LEU A 738 -17.91 -23.45 12.97
CA LEU A 738 -17.08 -22.86 11.94
C LEU A 738 -16.34 -21.60 12.42
N LEU A 739 -17.08 -20.65 12.98
CA LEU A 739 -16.64 -19.27 13.20
C LEU A 739 -16.34 -18.93 14.66
N GLY A 740 -16.65 -19.85 15.57
CA GLY A 740 -16.51 -19.68 17.01
C GLY A 740 -17.83 -19.35 17.71
N PRO A 741 -17.88 -19.55 19.04
CA PRO A 741 -19.11 -19.45 19.82
C PRO A 741 -19.69 -18.03 19.92
N ALA A 742 -18.88 -17.01 19.61
CA ALA A 742 -19.31 -15.62 19.68
C ALA A 742 -20.38 -15.26 18.63
N VAL A 743 -20.39 -15.93 17.46
CA VAL A 743 -21.34 -15.63 16.37
C VAL A 743 -22.79 -15.88 16.81
N VAL A 744 -23.66 -14.92 16.53
CA VAL A 744 -25.06 -14.98 16.96
C VAL A 744 -25.84 -15.91 16.03
N GLY A 745 -26.24 -17.07 16.53
CA GLY A 745 -27.18 -17.97 15.84
C GLY A 745 -28.58 -17.82 16.40
N VAL A 746 -29.54 -17.43 15.55
CA VAL A 746 -30.98 -17.34 15.87
C VAL A 746 -31.73 -18.48 15.17
N SER A 747 -32.12 -19.48 15.94
CA SER A 747 -32.96 -20.57 15.45
C SER A 747 -34.42 -20.13 15.42
N VAL A 748 -35.09 -20.31 14.28
CA VAL A 748 -36.53 -20.05 14.09
C VAL A 748 -37.35 -21.33 13.90
N LYS A 749 -36.65 -22.47 13.82
CA LYS A 749 -37.22 -23.80 13.65
C LYS A 749 -36.23 -24.88 14.04
N ARG A 750 -36.72 -26.07 14.40
CA ARG A 750 -35.88 -27.16 14.91
C ARG A 750 -36.33 -28.49 14.31
N ARG A 751 -35.38 -29.37 14.03
CA ARG A 751 -35.67 -30.77 13.67
C ARG A 751 -35.64 -31.60 14.96
N LEU A 752 -36.74 -32.30 15.26
CA LEU A 752 -36.84 -33.19 16.41
C LEU A 752 -36.21 -34.56 16.09
N GLN A 753 -35.98 -35.36 17.13
CA GLN A 753 -35.34 -36.68 17.00
C GLN A 753 -36.14 -37.65 16.12
N ASP A 754 -37.47 -37.54 16.13
CA ASP A 754 -38.38 -38.32 15.27
C ASP A 754 -38.41 -37.83 13.80
N GLY A 755 -37.68 -36.76 13.50
CA GLY A 755 -37.58 -36.15 12.17
C GLY A 755 -38.65 -35.12 11.86
N SER A 756 -39.61 -34.87 12.75
CA SER A 756 -40.59 -33.79 12.61
C SER A 756 -39.92 -32.42 12.76
N VAL A 757 -40.59 -31.37 12.26
CA VAL A 757 -40.09 -29.99 12.29
C VAL A 757 -40.99 -29.15 13.16
N GLU A 758 -40.41 -28.59 14.22
CA GLU A 758 -41.07 -27.58 15.06
C GLU A 758 -40.78 -26.19 14.49
N LEU A 759 -41.83 -25.39 14.30
CA LEU A 759 -41.77 -24.03 13.77
C LEU A 759 -42.15 -23.05 14.87
N ASP A 760 -41.25 -22.11 15.19
CA ASP A 760 -41.58 -21.06 16.14
C ASP A 760 -42.57 -20.06 15.50
N SER A 761 -43.44 -19.44 16.30
CA SER A 761 -44.46 -18.53 15.77
C SER A 761 -43.83 -17.27 15.16
N PRO A 762 -44.41 -16.66 14.10
CA PRO A 762 -43.84 -15.46 13.47
C PRO A 762 -43.64 -14.26 14.41
N GLU A 763 -44.45 -14.15 15.46
CA GLU A 763 -44.26 -13.10 16.46
C GLU A 763 -43.01 -13.35 17.32
N THR A 764 -42.77 -14.61 17.70
CA THR A 764 -41.57 -15.00 18.46
C THR A 764 -40.32 -14.87 17.60
N THR A 765 -40.34 -15.34 16.36
CA THR A 765 -39.18 -15.27 15.47
C THR A 765 -38.80 -13.84 15.13
N ARG A 766 -39.77 -12.96 14.80
CA ARG A 766 -39.48 -11.53 14.58
C ARG A 766 -38.82 -10.87 15.79
N ARG A 767 -39.32 -11.12 17.00
CA ARG A 767 -38.72 -10.56 18.24
C ARG A 767 -37.31 -11.09 18.48
N THR A 768 -37.09 -12.39 18.30
CA THR A 768 -35.79 -13.02 18.55
C THR A 768 -34.76 -12.67 17.49
N ILE A 769 -35.13 -12.57 16.21
CA ILE A 769 -34.26 -12.09 15.13
C ILE A 769 -33.84 -10.63 15.38
N ALA A 770 -34.79 -9.74 15.71
CA ALA A 770 -34.46 -8.36 16.03
C ALA A 770 -33.53 -8.24 17.25
N ALA A 771 -33.78 -9.04 18.29
CA ALA A 771 -32.91 -9.10 19.46
C ALA A 771 -31.52 -9.66 19.13
N GLY A 772 -31.45 -10.68 18.28
CA GLY A 772 -30.20 -11.28 17.81
C GLY A 772 -29.37 -10.31 16.98
N ALA A 773 -29.99 -9.60 16.04
CA ALA A 773 -29.32 -8.58 15.24
C ALA A 773 -28.78 -7.45 16.12
N ARG A 774 -29.58 -7.01 17.09
CA ARG A 774 -29.14 -6.01 18.08
C ARG A 774 -27.95 -6.53 18.90
N HIS A 775 -28.00 -7.77 19.36
CA HIS A 775 -26.91 -8.36 20.14
C HIS A 775 -25.63 -8.52 19.30
N ALA A 776 -25.76 -8.93 18.04
CA ALA A 776 -24.63 -9.02 17.13
C ALA A 776 -23.94 -7.66 16.96
N LEU A 777 -24.70 -6.57 16.79
CA LEU A 777 -24.09 -5.24 16.65
C LEU A 777 -23.45 -4.72 17.95
N THR A 778 -24.00 -5.03 19.13
CA THR A 778 -23.40 -4.56 20.38
C THR A 778 -22.05 -5.22 20.66
N GLN A 779 -21.78 -6.39 20.08
CA GLN A 779 -20.51 -7.12 20.21
C GLN A 779 -19.65 -7.05 18.95
N ILE A 780 -19.91 -6.11 18.03
CA ILE A 780 -19.32 -6.07 16.68
C ILE A 780 -17.79 -6.20 16.64
N THR A 781 -17.09 -5.69 17.67
CA THR A 781 -15.62 -5.71 17.78
C THR A 781 -15.04 -7.08 18.17
N GLN A 782 -15.87 -8.02 18.62
CA GLN A 782 -15.47 -9.37 19.03
C GLN A 782 -15.34 -10.33 17.85
N TYR A 783 -16.07 -10.07 16.76
CA TYR A 783 -16.01 -10.94 15.58
C TYR A 783 -14.69 -10.77 14.84
N ARG A 784 -14.27 -11.84 14.18
CA ARG A 784 -13.06 -11.87 13.35
C ARG A 784 -13.44 -12.38 11.96
N PRO A 785 -12.95 -11.74 10.88
CA PRO A 785 -13.15 -12.24 9.52
C PRO A 785 -12.62 -13.67 9.39
N TYR A 786 -13.39 -14.55 8.73
CA TYR A 786 -12.98 -15.93 8.52
C TYR A 786 -11.98 -16.02 7.37
N GLN A 787 -10.69 -16.07 7.72
CA GLN A 787 -9.62 -16.12 6.73
C GLN A 787 -9.20 -17.56 6.45
N VAL A 788 -9.11 -17.90 5.15
CA VAL A 788 -8.55 -19.16 4.67
C VAL A 788 -7.31 -18.89 3.80
N LYS A 789 -6.34 -19.79 3.87
CA LYS A 789 -5.13 -19.72 3.04
C LYS A 789 -5.47 -20.12 1.61
N PHE A 790 -5.01 -19.31 0.65
CA PHE A 790 -5.01 -19.64 -0.77
C PHE A 790 -3.60 -20.08 -1.21
N PRO A 791 -3.45 -20.99 -2.18
CA PRO A 791 -4.52 -21.58 -2.98
C PRO A 791 -5.41 -22.54 -2.18
N LEU A 792 -6.73 -22.39 -2.35
CA LEU A 792 -7.76 -23.12 -1.60
C LEU A 792 -8.06 -24.44 -2.30
N ARG A 793 -7.80 -25.58 -1.64
CA ARG A 793 -8.22 -26.89 -2.16
C ARG A 793 -9.70 -27.08 -1.87
N VAL A 794 -10.51 -27.29 -2.88
CA VAL A 794 -11.94 -27.58 -2.71
C VAL A 794 -12.22 -28.99 -3.21
N ARG A 795 -12.76 -29.84 -2.33
CA ARG A 795 -13.24 -31.18 -2.68
C ARG A 795 -14.76 -31.19 -2.67
N LEU A 796 -15.36 -31.73 -3.72
CA LEU A 796 -16.80 -31.90 -3.88
C LEU A 796 -17.11 -33.38 -4.02
N GLN A 797 -17.94 -33.92 -3.13
CA GLN A 797 -18.55 -35.24 -3.27
C GLN A 797 -20.01 -35.10 -3.69
N LEU A 798 -20.42 -35.89 -4.68
CA LEU A 798 -21.78 -35.92 -5.23
C LEU A 798 -22.46 -37.26 -4.94
N LYS A 799 -23.77 -37.32 -5.17
CA LYS A 799 -24.62 -38.49 -4.88
C LYS A 799 -24.05 -39.82 -5.41
N ASN A 800 -23.65 -39.86 -6.67
CA ASN A 800 -23.13 -41.06 -7.34
C ASN A 800 -22.37 -40.68 -8.62
N ARG A 801 -21.78 -41.68 -9.28
CA ARG A 801 -20.98 -41.51 -10.50
C ARG A 801 -21.72 -40.81 -11.64
N GLU A 802 -22.95 -41.21 -11.91
CA GLU A 802 -23.77 -40.65 -13.00
C GLU A 802 -24.00 -39.14 -12.81
N VAL A 803 -24.34 -38.72 -11.58
CA VAL A 803 -24.49 -37.30 -11.25
C VAL A 803 -23.16 -36.55 -11.39
N THR A 804 -22.04 -37.17 -11.02
CA THR A 804 -20.70 -36.57 -11.18
C THR A 804 -20.32 -36.39 -12.64
N ASP A 805 -20.54 -37.40 -13.48
CA ASP A 805 -20.23 -37.36 -14.92
C ASP A 805 -21.03 -36.24 -15.61
N GLY A 806 -22.33 -36.14 -15.32
CA GLY A 806 -23.17 -35.06 -15.82
C GLY A 806 -22.75 -33.68 -15.31
N TYR A 807 -22.33 -33.58 -14.03
CA TYR A 807 -21.91 -32.33 -13.43
C TYR A 807 -20.59 -31.80 -14.01
N GLU A 808 -19.60 -32.68 -14.14
CA GLU A 808 -18.28 -32.39 -14.72
C GLU A 808 -18.43 -31.93 -16.19
N LYS A 809 -19.23 -32.65 -16.98
CA LYS A 809 -19.54 -32.26 -18.37
C LYS A 809 -20.19 -30.87 -18.44
N TRP A 810 -21.19 -30.61 -17.61
CA TRP A 810 -21.84 -29.29 -17.57
C TRP A 810 -20.87 -28.18 -17.18
N ARG A 811 -19.99 -28.41 -16.19
CA ARG A 811 -19.01 -27.43 -15.72
C ARG A 811 -18.01 -27.06 -16.81
N HIS A 812 -17.38 -28.04 -17.46
CA HIS A 812 -16.42 -27.74 -18.54
C HIS A 812 -17.09 -27.05 -19.73
N ALA A 813 -18.36 -27.35 -20.03
CA ALA A 813 -19.10 -26.70 -21.10
C ALA A 813 -19.49 -25.24 -20.79
N ASN A 814 -19.79 -24.91 -19.52
CA ASN A 814 -20.35 -23.60 -19.15
C ASN A 814 -19.36 -22.69 -18.41
N LYS A 815 -18.27 -23.25 -17.88
CA LYS A 815 -17.24 -22.57 -17.09
C LYS A 815 -15.86 -23.09 -17.52
N PRO A 816 -15.38 -22.72 -18.71
CA PRO A 816 -14.16 -23.30 -19.30
C PRO A 816 -12.89 -22.98 -18.51
N ASP A 817 -12.91 -21.95 -17.66
CA ASP A 817 -11.81 -21.57 -16.76
C ASP A 817 -11.87 -22.24 -15.37
N TRP A 818 -12.80 -23.16 -15.15
CA TRP A 818 -12.92 -23.91 -13.90
C TRP A 818 -11.78 -24.93 -13.75
N PRO A 819 -10.98 -24.89 -12.67
CA PRO A 819 -9.77 -25.70 -12.53
C PRO A 819 -10.03 -27.11 -11.95
N GLY A 820 -11.29 -27.54 -11.90
CA GLY A 820 -11.68 -28.80 -11.28
C GLY A 820 -11.34 -30.02 -12.13
N LYS A 821 -11.11 -31.15 -11.46
CA LYS A 821 -10.85 -32.45 -12.08
C LYS A 821 -11.46 -33.59 -11.27
N ARG A 822 -11.70 -34.71 -11.94
CA ARG A 822 -12.09 -35.98 -11.30
C ARG A 822 -11.03 -36.47 -10.31
N ALA A 823 -11.47 -36.81 -9.11
CA ALA A 823 -10.62 -37.36 -8.03
C ALA A 823 -11.11 -38.73 -7.52
N GLY A 824 -12.33 -39.15 -7.87
CA GLY A 824 -12.87 -40.46 -7.47
C GLY A 824 -14.22 -40.73 -8.14
N PRO A 825 -14.87 -41.89 -7.91
CA PRO A 825 -16.09 -42.28 -8.62
C PRO A 825 -17.24 -41.27 -8.47
N ASN A 826 -17.34 -40.57 -7.34
CA ASN A 826 -18.32 -39.50 -7.11
C ASN A 826 -17.68 -38.21 -6.56
N THR A 827 -16.39 -38.00 -6.79
CA THR A 827 -15.61 -36.91 -6.17
C THR A 827 -14.86 -36.08 -7.21
N LEU A 828 -14.96 -34.76 -7.07
CA LEU A 828 -14.24 -33.75 -7.85
C LEU A 828 -13.32 -32.95 -6.92
N GLU A 829 -12.17 -32.52 -7.40
CA GLU A 829 -11.27 -31.62 -6.68
C GLU A 829 -10.83 -30.46 -7.55
N ALA A 830 -10.69 -29.29 -6.93
CA ALA A 830 -10.22 -28.07 -7.58
C ALA A 830 -9.23 -27.34 -6.66
N ILE A 831 -8.22 -26.70 -7.26
CA ILE A 831 -7.33 -25.78 -6.55
C ILE A 831 -7.68 -24.36 -7.01
N LEU A 832 -8.28 -23.60 -6.12
CA LEU A 832 -8.75 -22.24 -6.41
C LEU A 832 -7.69 -21.22 -6.00
N LYS A 833 -7.35 -20.30 -6.90
CA LYS A 833 -6.47 -19.15 -6.61
C LYS A 833 -7.23 -17.91 -6.13
N THR A 834 -8.53 -17.88 -6.38
CA THR A 834 -9.46 -16.82 -5.99
C THR A 834 -10.82 -17.45 -5.67
N THR A 835 -11.75 -16.68 -5.10
CA THR A 835 -13.11 -17.12 -4.76
C THR A 835 -14.06 -17.27 -5.97
N LYS A 836 -13.64 -16.90 -7.18
CA LYS A 836 -14.47 -16.90 -8.41
C LYS A 836 -15.24 -18.21 -8.66
N HIS A 837 -14.66 -19.35 -8.28
CA HIS A 837 -15.23 -20.69 -8.46
C HIS A 837 -15.49 -21.42 -7.14
N ILE A 838 -15.65 -20.69 -6.03
CA ILE A 838 -15.90 -21.28 -4.71
C ILE A 838 -17.16 -22.15 -4.68
N ILE A 839 -18.15 -21.78 -5.50
CA ILE A 839 -19.26 -22.65 -5.89
C ILE A 839 -18.75 -23.54 -7.03
N LEU A 840 -18.17 -24.70 -6.70
CA LEU A 840 -17.77 -25.71 -7.69
C LEU A 840 -18.95 -26.28 -8.43
#